data_AF-A0A0L0SFB7-F1
#
_entry.id   AF-A0A0L0SFB7-F1
#
_cell.length_a   1.000
_cell.length_b   1.000
_cell.length_c   1.000
_cell.angle_alpha   90.00
_cell.angle_beta   90.00
_cell.angle_gamma   90.00
#
_symmetry.space_group_name_H-M   'P 1'
#
loop_
_entity.id
_entity.type
_entity.pdbx_description
1 polymer ?
#
loop_
_entity_poly.entity_id
_entity_poly.type
_entity_poly.pdbx_seq_one_letter_code
_entity_poly.pdbx_strand_id
1 'polypeptide(L)'
;MTVVAASSSAPATSCGNLAPSYAVLAQDLADAIRTECFQIASVADLVGITPSRVWTVTAPPGSGKTTVINAALQKLQDQAANVVVRPVSAVAALTKLVKDDKAAPFDWKGVVESKDRPGSSLPGGEPQPRHNPVVVVVDDFGNVGDHDAVSAAKTTFVAHLVQWVESLPANAPIAVVLSHYGQEPALRHHLYSKTMAIPMPTRLMRQEVLNRLLVSLESKLFFSPQDVDLGADQDGGVEVPWANKLASRLSQVTPGYTPRDLTLVLRQAVLAALRDPSAQLASKLAQLDINTRSSTPPITLTWAHIEMALQLVPPTLAVSSQLTRSIAPVPWTRVGGYASVAATLRKLVLSPLVHPEAMARVGAKPPAGVLLYGPPGCGKTLLVHALASSPMVNVVSVKGPELLSKYLGDSEARVRELFQEARRNAPCVLFFDEMDAIGVKREWDSAGSGSSVNERVLTTLLNEMDGVTVRTGVLVLGCTNRPAAMDDALLRPGRLDQLLLVPLPTKTDRHAILTASGVKLAPDVDLARVAAQTVAWSGGDLVRLLREAGIAAVAENAEAGVIAWRHIVDAGRRRGLRLDDEAGVEEEEEEEEEAMDVDDDKSGWVVMDEPAAEGRTSARVRVRRIMAPYLRFLNDRVK
;
A
#
# COMPACT_ATOMS: atom_id res chain seq x y z
N MET A 1 -2.45 14.05 28.63
CA MET A 1 -3.38 14.14 29.77
C MET A 1 -3.94 12.75 30.01
N THR A 2 -3.71 12.27 31.23
CA THR A 2 -4.07 10.98 31.81
C THR A 2 -5.58 10.71 31.71
N VAL A 3 -5.97 9.55 31.17
CA VAL A 3 -7.37 9.11 31.12
C VAL A 3 -7.70 8.46 32.46
N VAL A 4 -8.55 9.14 33.23
CA VAL A 4 -9.13 8.67 34.50
C VAL A 4 -10.31 7.76 34.18
N ALA A 5 -10.33 6.59 34.82
CA ALA A 5 -11.41 5.62 34.81
C ALA A 5 -12.68 6.20 35.46
N ALA A 6 -13.82 6.00 34.81
CA ALA A 6 -15.14 6.17 35.42
C ALA A 6 -15.90 4.84 35.30
N SER A 7 -16.32 4.33 36.44
CA SER A 7 -17.05 3.08 36.65
C SER A 7 -18.56 3.25 36.45
N SER A 8 -19.19 2.39 35.66
CA SER A 8 -20.55 1.91 35.92
C SER A 8 -20.81 0.57 35.23
N SER A 9 -21.56 -0.28 35.93
CA SER A 9 -21.70 -1.74 35.83
C SER A 9 -22.48 -2.29 34.62
N ALA A 10 -21.88 -3.25 33.91
CA ALA A 10 -22.52 -4.35 33.17
C ALA A 10 -21.49 -5.50 33.01
N PRO A 11 -21.92 -6.77 32.87
CA PRO A 11 -21.12 -7.94 33.30
C PRO A 11 -19.91 -8.22 32.38
N ALA A 12 -18.90 -8.82 33.01
CA ALA A 12 -17.52 -8.89 32.57
C ALA A 12 -17.25 -9.92 31.46
N THR A 13 -16.63 -9.44 30.38
CA THR A 13 -15.51 -10.11 29.70
C THR A 13 -14.35 -9.12 29.69
N SER A 14 -13.31 -9.39 30.49
CA SER A 14 -12.27 -8.45 30.94
C SER A 14 -11.21 -8.06 29.90
N CYS A 15 -11.62 -7.76 28.66
CA CYS A 15 -10.78 -7.09 27.66
C CYS A 15 -11.55 -5.94 27.02
N GLY A 16 -11.91 -4.95 27.83
CA GLY A 16 -12.97 -3.99 27.52
C GLY A 16 -12.74 -3.04 26.33
N ASN A 17 -11.55 -2.97 25.73
CA ASN A 17 -11.22 -1.94 24.72
C ASN A 17 -10.59 -2.46 23.41
N LEU A 18 -10.40 -3.77 23.22
CA LEU A 18 -9.87 -4.32 21.96
C LEU A 18 -11.00 -4.65 20.96
N ALA A 19 -10.70 -4.52 19.68
CA ALA A 19 -11.52 -5.10 18.62
C ALA A 19 -11.58 -6.64 18.76
N PRO A 20 -12.72 -7.29 18.48
CA PRO A 20 -12.91 -8.74 18.67
C PRO A 20 -11.80 -9.59 18.04
N SER A 21 -11.42 -9.30 16.80
CA SER A 21 -10.35 -10.05 16.10
C SER A 21 -9.01 -9.98 16.83
N TYR A 22 -8.67 -8.82 17.39
CA TYR A 22 -7.44 -8.63 18.16
C TYR A 22 -7.54 -9.25 19.56
N ALA A 23 -8.75 -9.31 20.14
CA ALA A 23 -8.98 -9.93 21.44
C ALA A 23 -8.80 -11.46 21.41
N VAL A 24 -9.10 -12.09 20.28
CA VAL A 24 -8.81 -13.52 20.02
C VAL A 24 -7.30 -13.74 19.95
N LEU A 25 -6.56 -12.93 19.17
CA LEU A 25 -5.09 -13.02 19.11
C LEU A 25 -4.44 -12.85 20.50
N ALA A 26 -4.93 -11.88 21.28
CA ALA A 26 -4.48 -11.68 22.65
C ALA A 26 -4.81 -12.88 23.56
N GLN A 27 -5.94 -13.56 23.31
CA GLN A 27 -6.31 -14.78 24.04
C GLN A 27 -5.39 -15.94 23.71
N ASP A 28 -5.16 -16.19 22.42
CA ASP A 28 -4.30 -17.28 21.96
C ASP A 28 -2.88 -17.13 22.52
N LEU A 29 -2.37 -15.90 22.60
CA LEU A 29 -1.07 -15.60 23.18
C LEU A 29 -1.05 -15.89 24.68
N ALA A 30 -2.08 -15.44 25.41
CA ALA A 30 -2.19 -15.67 26.85
C ALA A 30 -2.31 -17.16 27.17
N ASP A 31 -3.17 -17.89 26.45
CA ASP A 31 -3.39 -19.31 26.64
C ASP A 31 -2.12 -20.11 26.32
N ALA A 32 -1.41 -19.78 25.23
CA ALA A 32 -0.14 -20.43 24.88
C ALA A 32 0.94 -20.24 25.96
N ILE A 33 1.12 -19.01 26.48
CA ILE A 33 2.09 -18.75 27.56
C ILE A 33 1.73 -19.54 28.82
N ARG A 34 0.43 -19.56 29.15
CA ARG A 34 -0.05 -20.26 30.35
C ARG A 34 0.16 -21.77 30.25
N THR A 35 -0.22 -22.39 29.13
CA THR A 35 -0.15 -23.84 28.97
C THR A 35 1.29 -24.30 28.78
N GLU A 36 2.04 -23.66 27.87
CA GLU A 36 3.36 -24.14 27.45
C GLU A 36 4.51 -23.70 28.35
N CYS A 37 4.33 -22.62 29.13
CA CYS A 37 5.30 -22.17 30.14
C CYS A 37 4.86 -22.57 31.54
N PHE A 38 3.77 -21.98 32.04
CA PHE A 38 3.47 -21.98 33.46
C PHE A 38 2.93 -23.32 33.95
N GLN A 39 2.03 -23.96 33.18
CA GLN A 39 1.52 -25.28 33.54
C GLN A 39 2.60 -26.35 33.41
N ILE A 40 3.34 -26.41 32.30
CA ILE A 40 4.45 -27.38 32.14
C ILE A 40 5.52 -27.20 33.23
N ALA A 41 5.92 -25.96 33.53
CA ALA A 41 6.89 -25.70 34.59
C ALA A 41 6.38 -26.04 36.00
N SER A 42 5.05 -26.09 36.21
CA SER A 42 4.45 -26.42 37.50
C SER A 42 4.35 -27.94 37.76
N VAL A 43 4.44 -28.78 36.73
CA VAL A 43 4.33 -30.24 36.85
C VAL A 43 5.73 -30.83 37.04
N ALA A 44 6.05 -31.22 38.27
CA ALA A 44 7.37 -31.73 38.66
C ALA A 44 7.77 -33.05 37.95
N ASP A 45 6.80 -33.81 37.44
CA ASP A 45 7.00 -35.17 36.92
C ASP A 45 7.21 -35.26 35.40
N LEU A 46 7.23 -34.14 34.68
CA LEU A 46 7.47 -34.11 33.22
C LEU A 46 8.97 -34.17 32.91
N VAL A 47 9.61 -35.29 33.24
CA VAL A 47 11.02 -35.55 32.92
C VAL A 47 11.19 -35.69 31.39
N GLY A 48 11.87 -34.73 30.77
CA GLY A 48 12.21 -34.75 29.33
C GLY A 48 11.45 -33.76 28.45
N ILE A 49 10.42 -33.06 28.96
CA ILE A 49 9.71 -32.01 28.23
C ILE A 49 10.21 -30.65 28.71
N THR A 50 10.99 -29.96 27.89
CA THR A 50 11.44 -28.58 28.19
C THR A 50 10.30 -27.59 27.93
N PRO A 51 9.94 -26.73 28.89
CA PRO A 51 8.91 -25.72 28.67
C PRO A 51 9.38 -24.73 27.62
N SER A 52 8.39 -24.20 26.93
CA SER A 52 8.54 -23.09 26.00
C SER A 52 8.87 -21.82 26.76
N ARG A 53 9.84 -21.04 26.28
CA ARG A 53 10.31 -19.84 27.01
C ARG A 53 10.21 -18.54 26.21
N VAL A 54 10.22 -18.61 24.89
CA VAL A 54 10.24 -17.41 24.04
C VAL A 54 9.09 -17.44 23.04
N TRP A 55 8.28 -16.39 23.08
CA TRP A 55 7.27 -16.07 22.07
C TRP A 55 7.69 -14.82 21.33
N THR A 56 7.53 -14.83 20.01
CA THR A 56 7.77 -13.65 19.20
C THR A 56 6.49 -13.17 18.55
N VAL A 57 6.24 -11.87 18.64
CA VAL A 57 5.08 -11.21 18.04
C VAL A 57 5.58 -10.36 16.89
N THR A 58 5.33 -10.83 15.68
CA THR A 58 5.72 -10.13 14.45
C THR A 58 4.53 -9.44 13.83
N ALA A 59 4.68 -8.16 13.51
CA ALA A 59 3.66 -7.41 12.80
C ALA A 59 4.22 -6.11 12.20
N PRO A 60 3.52 -5.46 11.27
CA PRO A 60 3.90 -4.15 10.77
C PRO A 60 3.84 -3.05 11.85
N PRO A 61 4.61 -1.96 11.72
CA PRO A 61 4.54 -0.83 12.65
C PRO A 61 3.12 -0.22 12.66
N GLY A 62 2.60 0.12 13.84
CA GLY A 62 1.25 0.69 13.98
C GLY A 62 0.09 -0.31 13.93
N SER A 63 0.36 -1.61 13.69
CA SER A 63 -0.64 -2.70 13.68
C SER A 63 -1.29 -3.01 15.05
N GLY A 64 -0.75 -2.46 16.15
CA GLY A 64 -1.25 -2.67 17.50
C GLY A 64 -0.56 -3.77 18.30
N LYS A 65 0.68 -4.16 17.96
CA LYS A 65 1.47 -5.17 18.69
C LYS A 65 1.46 -4.98 20.20
N THR A 66 1.91 -3.81 20.66
CA THR A 66 1.93 -3.43 22.08
C THR A 66 0.55 -3.56 22.72
N THR A 67 -0.50 -3.18 21.99
CA THR A 67 -1.89 -3.25 22.45
C THR A 67 -2.36 -4.70 22.64
N VAL A 68 -2.02 -5.60 21.71
CA VAL A 68 -2.32 -7.04 21.81
C VAL A 68 -1.53 -7.69 22.94
N ILE A 69 -0.23 -7.39 23.04
CA ILE A 69 0.64 -7.90 24.12
C ILE A 69 0.10 -7.46 25.47
N ASN A 70 -0.20 -6.18 25.66
CA ASN A 70 -0.74 -5.67 26.92
C ASN A 70 -2.08 -6.31 27.28
N ALA A 71 -2.97 -6.55 26.30
CA ALA A 71 -4.24 -7.24 26.53
C ALA A 71 -4.03 -8.71 26.94
N ALA A 72 -3.06 -9.41 26.32
CA ALA A 72 -2.72 -10.78 26.69
C ALA A 72 -2.16 -10.85 28.12
N LEU A 73 -1.28 -9.91 28.49
CA LEU A 73 -0.72 -9.81 29.84
C LEU A 73 -1.78 -9.51 30.89
N GLN A 74 -2.73 -8.62 30.59
CA GLN A 74 -3.86 -8.34 31.47
C GLN A 74 -4.72 -9.59 31.70
N LYS A 75 -5.00 -10.36 30.64
CA LYS A 75 -5.69 -11.67 30.78
C LYS A 75 -4.90 -12.65 31.64
N LEU A 76 -3.59 -12.74 31.48
CA LEU A 76 -2.74 -13.61 32.29
C LEU A 76 -2.78 -13.21 33.78
N GLN A 77 -2.79 -11.90 34.08
CA GLN A 77 -2.91 -11.39 35.45
C GLN A 77 -4.29 -11.68 36.04
N ASP A 78 -5.36 -11.57 35.24
CA ASP A 78 -6.73 -11.89 35.68
C ASP A 78 -6.92 -13.39 35.95
N GLN A 79 -6.30 -14.26 35.13
CA GLN A 79 -6.47 -15.72 35.22
C GLN A 79 -5.53 -16.40 36.23
N ALA A 80 -4.35 -15.83 36.49
CA ALA A 80 -3.35 -16.35 37.40
C ALA A 80 -2.95 -15.27 38.41
N ALA A 81 -3.51 -15.35 39.62
CA ALA A 81 -3.11 -14.50 40.73
C ALA A 81 -1.59 -14.61 40.92
N ASN A 82 -0.87 -13.49 40.77
CA ASN A 82 0.57 -13.30 40.97
C ASN A 82 1.51 -13.36 39.74
N VAL A 83 1.03 -13.18 38.49
CA VAL A 83 1.94 -12.97 37.34
C VAL A 83 2.62 -11.59 37.41
N VAL A 84 3.95 -11.58 37.40
CA VAL A 84 4.75 -10.33 37.40
C VAL A 84 5.19 -9.99 35.98
N VAL A 85 4.81 -8.82 35.49
CA VAL A 85 5.19 -8.30 34.17
C VAL A 85 6.39 -7.37 34.30
N ARG A 86 7.44 -7.60 33.50
CA ARG A 86 8.66 -6.78 33.46
C ARG A 86 8.91 -6.23 32.05
N PRO A 87 8.58 -4.95 31.78
CA PRO A 87 8.88 -4.33 30.50
C PRO A 87 10.37 -3.98 30.39
N VAL A 88 10.97 -4.28 29.25
CA VAL A 88 12.35 -3.96 28.91
C VAL A 88 12.35 -3.08 27.65
N SER A 89 12.91 -1.88 27.77
CA SER A 89 13.10 -1.01 26.59
C SER A 89 14.27 -1.51 25.76
N ALA A 90 13.99 -2.00 24.54
CA ALA A 90 15.02 -2.42 23.59
C ALA A 90 15.99 -1.27 23.25
N VAL A 91 15.48 -0.05 23.08
CA VAL A 91 16.30 1.14 22.77
C VAL A 91 17.30 1.43 23.88
N ALA A 92 16.85 1.42 25.14
CA ALA A 92 17.74 1.68 26.29
C ALA A 92 18.81 0.59 26.44
N ALA A 93 18.42 -0.68 26.24
CA ALA A 93 19.34 -1.81 26.29
C ALA A 93 20.41 -1.75 25.19
N LEU A 94 20.00 -1.47 23.95
CA LEU A 94 20.91 -1.37 22.81
C LEU A 94 21.82 -0.15 22.90
N THR A 95 21.31 1.00 23.36
CA THR A 95 22.13 2.21 23.56
C THR A 95 23.23 1.96 24.59
N LYS A 96 22.93 1.19 25.65
CA LYS A 96 23.92 0.82 26.66
C LYS A 96 25.00 -0.12 26.08
N LEU A 97 24.59 -1.12 25.30
CA LEU A 97 25.52 -2.03 24.62
C LEU A 97 26.44 -1.34 23.60
N VAL A 98 25.94 -0.30 22.92
CA VAL A 98 26.74 0.53 22.01
C VAL A 98 27.74 1.41 22.76
N LYS A 99 27.38 1.92 23.94
CA LYS A 99 28.27 2.77 24.77
C LYS A 99 29.34 1.99 25.52
N ASP A 100 29.04 0.78 25.97
CA ASP A 100 29.93 -0.04 26.82
C ASP A 100 30.89 -0.95 26.02
N ASP A 101 31.18 -0.60 24.75
CA ASP A 101 32.10 -1.32 23.85
C ASP A 101 31.91 -2.86 23.84
N LYS A 102 30.65 -3.30 23.82
CA LYS A 102 30.23 -4.72 23.64
C LYS A 102 30.67 -5.71 24.73
N ALA A 103 31.33 -5.28 25.80
CA ALA A 103 31.95 -6.21 26.76
C ALA A 103 31.06 -6.62 27.95
N ALA A 104 30.15 -5.74 28.39
CA ALA A 104 29.29 -6.03 29.55
C ALA A 104 28.02 -6.77 29.12
N PRO A 105 27.75 -7.98 29.65
CA PRO A 105 26.49 -8.68 29.37
C PRO A 105 25.30 -7.89 29.92
N PHE A 106 24.19 -7.90 29.18
CA PHE A 106 22.95 -7.28 29.64
C PHE A 106 22.44 -8.04 30.87
N ASP A 107 22.17 -7.32 31.96
CA ASP A 107 21.80 -7.93 33.25
C ASP A 107 20.33 -8.39 33.25
N TRP A 108 20.08 -9.56 32.68
CA TRP A 108 18.77 -10.20 32.69
C TRP A 108 18.33 -10.67 34.09
N LYS A 109 19.28 -10.97 35.00
CA LYS A 109 18.97 -11.40 36.36
C LYS A 109 18.40 -10.24 37.18
N GLY A 110 18.99 -9.05 37.09
CA GLY A 110 18.48 -7.84 37.74
C GLY A 110 17.07 -7.44 37.26
N VAL A 111 16.71 -7.73 36.01
CA VAL A 111 15.36 -7.49 35.46
C VAL A 111 14.29 -8.37 36.12
N VAL A 112 14.64 -9.62 36.46
CA VAL A 112 13.73 -10.56 37.12
C VAL A 112 13.69 -10.35 38.64
N GLU A 113 14.81 -9.98 39.25
CA GLU A 113 14.99 -9.91 40.72
C GLU A 113 14.67 -8.53 41.36
N SER A 114 14.27 -7.51 40.58
CA SER A 114 14.08 -6.15 41.09
C SER A 114 13.07 -6.04 42.27
N LYS A 115 13.52 -5.38 43.35
CA LYS A 115 12.95 -5.26 44.71
C LYS A 115 11.54 -4.62 44.82
N ASP A 116 10.48 -5.39 44.58
CA ASP A 116 9.13 -5.06 45.08
C ASP A 116 8.59 -6.20 45.96
N ARG A 117 9.06 -6.27 47.21
CA ARG A 117 8.31 -6.88 48.31
C ARG A 117 8.32 -5.91 49.51
N PRO A 118 7.18 -5.37 49.96
CA PRO A 118 7.08 -4.86 51.32
C PRO A 118 7.13 -6.05 52.29
N GLY A 119 7.81 -5.85 53.42
CA GLY A 119 8.39 -6.90 54.25
C GLY A 119 7.45 -8.01 54.74
N SER A 120 8.01 -9.21 54.83
CA SER A 120 7.72 -10.19 55.90
C SER A 120 8.78 -11.29 55.85
N SER A 121 9.91 -11.05 56.51
CA SER A 121 10.77 -12.14 56.97
C SER A 121 10.24 -12.58 58.33
N LEU A 122 9.43 -13.65 58.36
CA LEU A 122 9.25 -14.44 59.58
C LEU A 122 10.46 -15.38 59.70
N PRO A 123 11.12 -15.50 60.86
CA PRO A 123 12.23 -16.41 61.05
C PRO A 123 11.69 -17.81 61.37
N GLY A 124 12.08 -18.81 60.57
CA GLY A 124 11.80 -20.22 60.81
C GLY A 124 10.68 -20.79 59.95
N GLY A 125 11.02 -21.20 58.73
CA GLY A 125 10.16 -21.97 57.83
C GLY A 125 10.97 -22.44 56.64
N GLU A 126 10.80 -23.70 56.25
CA GLU A 126 11.46 -24.35 55.11
C GLU A 126 11.44 -23.49 53.83
N PRO A 127 12.46 -23.61 52.95
CA PRO A 127 12.51 -22.84 51.72
C PRO A 127 11.37 -23.27 50.80
N GLN A 128 10.30 -22.47 50.72
CA GLN A 128 9.24 -22.64 49.72
C GLN A 128 9.83 -22.42 48.31
N PRO A 129 9.80 -23.40 47.39
CA PRO A 129 10.22 -23.19 46.02
C PRO A 129 8.99 -22.87 45.18
N ARG A 130 8.52 -21.62 45.15
CA ARG A 130 7.56 -21.15 44.14
C ARG A 130 7.88 -19.71 43.77
N HIS A 131 8.78 -19.53 42.81
CA HIS A 131 8.91 -18.23 42.14
C HIS A 131 7.57 -17.92 41.46
N ASN A 132 7.03 -16.73 41.69
CA ASN A 132 5.86 -16.25 40.95
C ASN A 132 6.15 -16.29 39.44
N PRO A 133 5.18 -16.65 38.59
CA PRO A 133 5.35 -16.61 37.15
C PRO A 133 5.75 -15.20 36.69
N VAL A 134 6.83 -15.09 35.92
CA VAL A 134 7.35 -13.81 35.42
C VAL A 134 7.24 -13.77 33.90
N VAL A 135 6.71 -12.67 33.37
CA VAL A 135 6.70 -12.39 31.93
C VAL A 135 7.59 -11.18 31.65
N VAL A 136 8.66 -11.39 30.89
CA VAL A 136 9.55 -10.34 30.40
C VAL A 136 9.08 -9.91 29.02
N VAL A 137 8.83 -8.61 28.83
CA VAL A 137 8.33 -8.05 27.58
C VAL A 137 9.39 -7.15 26.98
N VAL A 138 9.87 -7.49 25.79
CA VAL A 138 10.79 -6.66 25.02
C VAL A 138 10.04 -6.14 23.80
N ASP A 139 9.64 -4.88 23.85
CA ASP A 139 8.82 -4.26 22.80
C ASP A 139 9.68 -3.46 21.80
N ASP A 140 9.26 -3.46 20.53
CA ASP A 140 9.85 -2.72 19.41
C ASP A 140 11.35 -3.00 19.13
N PHE A 141 11.79 -4.25 19.34
CA PHE A 141 13.19 -4.64 19.11
C PHE A 141 13.65 -4.41 17.65
N GLY A 142 12.74 -4.62 16.69
CA GLY A 142 13.03 -4.45 15.26
C GLY A 142 13.12 -2.99 14.79
N ASN A 143 12.51 -2.04 15.51
CA ASN A 143 12.36 -0.65 15.04
C ASN A 143 13.52 0.29 15.45
N VAL A 144 14.55 -0.26 16.07
CA VAL A 144 15.76 0.48 16.45
C VAL A 144 16.67 0.55 15.22
N GLY A 145 17.05 1.75 14.76
CA GLY A 145 17.60 1.99 13.41
C GLY A 145 18.72 1.07 12.91
N ASP A 146 18.88 0.99 11.60
CA ASP A 146 19.78 0.04 10.92
C ASP A 146 21.12 0.67 10.55
N HIS A 147 21.91 1.01 11.56
CA HIS A 147 23.33 1.35 11.38
C HIS A 147 24.18 0.15 11.79
N ASP A 148 25.31 -0.10 11.14
CA ASP A 148 26.21 -1.24 11.41
C ASP A 148 26.50 -1.49 12.91
N ALA A 149 26.70 -0.42 13.68
CA ALA A 149 26.92 -0.50 15.13
C ALA A 149 25.68 -1.00 15.89
N VAL A 150 24.47 -0.59 15.48
CA VAL A 150 23.21 -1.02 16.07
C VAL A 150 22.87 -2.44 15.64
N SER A 151 23.11 -2.81 14.38
CA SER A 151 22.94 -4.18 13.90
C SER A 151 23.84 -5.17 14.65
N ALA A 152 25.10 -4.80 14.89
CA ALA A 152 26.00 -5.59 15.72
C ALA A 152 25.49 -5.69 17.18
N ALA A 153 25.01 -4.59 17.77
CA ALA A 153 24.45 -4.59 19.12
C ALA A 153 23.17 -5.44 19.23
N LYS A 154 22.30 -5.43 18.20
CA LYS A 154 21.12 -6.31 18.10
C LYS A 154 21.53 -7.78 18.16
N THR A 155 22.54 -8.17 17.39
CA THR A 155 23.08 -9.55 17.40
C THR A 155 23.63 -9.95 18.77
N THR A 156 24.41 -9.07 19.41
CA THR A 156 24.95 -9.31 20.75
C THR A 156 23.84 -9.41 21.81
N PHE A 157 22.82 -8.55 21.74
CA PHE A 157 21.67 -8.60 22.65
C PHE A 157 20.91 -9.93 22.53
N VAL A 158 20.63 -10.38 21.31
CA VAL A 158 19.96 -11.65 21.04
C VAL A 158 20.82 -12.83 21.53
N ALA A 159 22.14 -12.79 21.31
CA ALA A 159 23.05 -13.82 21.81
C ALA A 159 23.03 -13.92 23.36
N HIS A 160 23.07 -12.79 24.05
CA HIS A 160 22.98 -12.75 25.51
C HIS A 160 21.62 -13.24 26.03
N LEU A 161 20.52 -12.91 25.34
CA LEU A 161 19.19 -13.42 25.67
C LEU A 161 19.15 -14.96 25.53
N VAL A 162 19.66 -15.51 24.43
CA VAL A 162 19.72 -16.96 24.19
C VAL A 162 20.50 -17.66 25.30
N GLN A 163 21.69 -17.15 25.63
CA GLN A 163 22.54 -17.71 26.68
C GLN A 163 21.84 -17.69 28.05
N TRP A 164 21.13 -16.61 28.36
CA TRP A 164 20.37 -16.50 29.61
C TRP A 164 19.21 -17.48 29.67
N VAL A 165 18.42 -17.58 28.60
CA VAL A 165 17.27 -18.51 28.53
C VAL A 165 17.72 -19.97 28.62
N GLU A 166 18.85 -20.33 28.00
CA GLU A 166 19.46 -21.67 28.13
C GLU A 166 19.92 -21.98 29.56
N SER A 167 20.27 -20.96 30.35
CA SER A 167 20.71 -21.14 31.74
C SER A 167 19.56 -21.33 32.75
N LEU A 168 18.30 -21.15 32.33
CA LEU A 168 17.14 -21.23 33.23
C LEU A 168 16.75 -22.68 33.53
N PRO A 169 16.50 -23.05 34.80
CA PRO A 169 16.13 -24.40 35.18
C PRO A 169 14.72 -24.75 34.68
N ALA A 170 14.47 -26.00 34.28
CA ALA A 170 13.24 -26.43 33.60
C ALA A 170 11.93 -26.14 34.37
N ASN A 171 12.00 -26.01 35.69
CA ASN A 171 10.88 -25.67 36.56
C ASN A 171 10.66 -24.16 36.77
N ALA A 172 11.46 -23.28 36.14
CA ALA A 172 11.30 -21.83 36.25
C ALA A 172 10.16 -21.32 35.33
N PRO A 173 9.07 -20.75 35.89
CA PRO A 173 7.93 -20.24 35.12
C PRO A 173 8.24 -18.82 34.59
N ILE A 174 9.24 -18.72 33.70
CA ILE A 174 9.68 -17.45 33.10
C ILE A 174 9.41 -17.49 31.60
N ALA A 175 8.58 -16.56 31.14
CA ALA A 175 8.24 -16.36 29.74
C ALA A 175 8.84 -15.05 29.21
N VAL A 176 9.33 -15.07 27.98
CA VAL A 176 9.84 -13.89 27.27
C VAL A 176 8.98 -13.63 26.04
N VAL A 177 8.42 -12.43 25.92
CA VAL A 177 7.68 -11.99 24.74
C VAL A 177 8.50 -10.91 24.04
N LEU A 178 8.94 -11.20 22.82
CA LEU A 178 9.69 -10.28 21.97
C LEU A 178 8.78 -9.76 20.85
N SER A 179 8.65 -8.44 20.69
CA SER A 179 7.98 -7.87 19.52
C SER A 179 8.99 -7.36 18.50
N HIS A 180 8.79 -7.69 17.22
CA HIS A 180 9.66 -7.24 16.14
C HIS A 180 8.90 -6.97 14.83
N TYR A 181 9.58 -6.34 13.87
CA TYR A 181 9.14 -6.16 12.49
C TYR A 181 10.31 -6.52 11.56
N GLY A 182 10.05 -7.19 10.45
CA GLY A 182 11.08 -7.56 9.46
C GLY A 182 11.68 -8.95 9.69
N GLN A 183 12.99 -9.10 9.44
CA GLN A 183 13.67 -10.39 9.55
C GLN A 183 13.59 -10.96 10.97
N GLU A 184 13.36 -12.28 11.06
CA GLU A 184 13.34 -12.97 12.33
C GLU A 184 14.73 -12.90 12.98
N PRO A 185 14.82 -12.57 14.28
CA PRO A 185 16.08 -12.65 15.00
C PRO A 185 16.57 -14.10 14.98
N ALA A 186 17.86 -14.31 14.71
CA ALA A 186 18.51 -15.61 14.60
C ALA A 186 18.58 -16.34 15.96
N LEU A 187 17.44 -16.83 16.42
CA LEU A 187 17.26 -17.60 17.65
C LEU A 187 17.24 -19.09 17.29
N ARG A 188 17.79 -19.95 18.17
CA ARG A 188 17.83 -21.40 17.94
C ARG A 188 16.45 -22.04 18.11
N HIS A 189 16.12 -22.99 17.23
CA HIS A 189 14.79 -23.61 17.13
C HIS A 189 14.26 -24.29 18.41
N HIS A 190 15.14 -24.73 19.33
CA HIS A 190 14.73 -25.43 20.56
C HIS A 190 14.31 -24.51 21.71
N LEU A 191 14.55 -23.20 21.61
CA LEU A 191 14.14 -22.20 22.62
C LEU A 191 12.80 -21.54 22.28
N TYR A 192 12.33 -21.76 21.06
CA TYR A 192 11.12 -21.20 20.48
C TYR A 192 9.94 -22.13 20.68
N SER A 193 8.77 -21.57 21.00
CA SER A 193 7.52 -22.34 20.86
C SER A 193 6.60 -21.83 19.79
N LYS A 194 6.56 -20.50 19.55
CA LYS A 194 5.71 -19.93 18.51
C LYS A 194 6.11 -18.51 18.14
N THR A 195 6.21 -18.28 16.83
CA THR A 195 6.06 -16.95 16.23
C THR A 195 4.58 -16.70 16.01
N MET A 196 4.03 -15.68 16.64
CA MET A 196 2.68 -15.17 16.37
C MET A 196 2.78 -13.98 15.41
N ALA A 197 2.30 -14.17 14.19
CA ALA A 197 2.17 -13.08 13.23
C ALA A 197 0.81 -12.40 13.40
N ILE A 198 0.79 -11.11 13.73
CA ILE A 198 -0.44 -10.32 13.63
C ILE A 198 -0.60 -9.96 12.15
N PRO A 199 -1.68 -10.43 11.50
CA PRO A 199 -1.89 -10.15 10.09
C PRO A 199 -2.20 -8.68 9.88
N MET A 200 -2.03 -8.25 8.64
CA MET A 200 -2.49 -6.93 8.22
C MET A 200 -4.01 -6.82 8.40
N PRO A 201 -4.51 -5.68 8.92
CA PRO A 201 -5.92 -5.54 9.25
C PRO A 201 -6.75 -5.61 7.98
N THR A 202 -7.56 -6.66 7.88
CA THR A 202 -8.55 -6.82 6.81
C THR A 202 -9.58 -5.70 6.87
N ARG A 203 -10.41 -5.55 5.82
CA ARG A 203 -11.51 -4.56 5.82
C ARG A 203 -12.39 -4.71 7.08
N LEU A 204 -12.73 -5.95 7.44
CA LEU A 204 -13.54 -6.24 8.62
C LEU A 204 -12.81 -5.87 9.91
N MET A 205 -11.52 -6.20 10.04
CA MET A 205 -10.73 -5.80 11.22
C MET A 205 -10.63 -4.28 11.35
N ARG A 206 -10.46 -3.54 10.23
CA ARG A 206 -10.47 -2.07 10.23
C ARG A 206 -11.83 -1.53 10.64
N GLN A 207 -12.92 -2.12 10.16
CA GLN A 207 -14.28 -1.76 10.56
C GLN A 207 -14.49 -1.98 12.06
N GLU A 208 -14.03 -3.10 12.63
CA GLU A 208 -14.10 -3.37 14.08
C GLU A 208 -13.32 -2.33 14.89
N VAL A 209 -12.10 -2.01 14.48
CA VAL A 209 -11.25 -0.99 15.12
C VAL A 209 -11.93 0.39 15.06
N LEU A 210 -12.40 0.80 13.87
CA LEU A 210 -13.10 2.07 13.68
C LEU A 210 -14.38 2.14 14.50
N ASN A 211 -15.16 1.06 14.53
CA ASN A 211 -16.38 1.00 15.30
C ASN A 211 -16.10 1.20 16.80
N ARG A 212 -15.10 0.52 17.34
CA ARG A 212 -14.68 0.72 18.74
C ARG A 212 -14.22 2.16 19.01
N LEU A 213 -13.44 2.75 18.11
CA LEU A 213 -12.99 4.14 18.24
C LEU A 213 -14.17 5.13 18.19
N LEU A 214 -15.11 4.93 17.28
CA LEU A 214 -16.26 5.82 17.09
C LEU A 214 -17.29 5.67 18.21
N VAL A 215 -17.59 4.46 18.69
CA VAL A 215 -18.48 4.22 19.84
C VAL A 215 -17.93 4.89 21.10
N SER A 216 -16.60 4.84 21.32
CA SER A 216 -15.98 5.58 22.43
C SER A 216 -16.15 7.10 22.34
N LEU A 217 -16.44 7.63 21.15
CA LEU A 217 -16.57 9.06 20.86
C LEU A 217 -18.02 9.50 20.58
N GLU A 218 -18.96 8.55 20.53
CA GLU A 218 -20.36 8.78 20.15
C GLU A 218 -21.08 9.75 21.09
N SER A 219 -20.70 9.78 22.36
CA SER A 219 -21.23 10.75 23.35
C SER A 219 -20.73 12.19 23.15
N LYS A 220 -19.71 12.42 22.32
CA LYS A 220 -19.02 13.71 22.16
C LYS A 220 -19.04 14.25 20.72
N LEU A 221 -19.29 13.38 19.76
CA LEU A 221 -19.26 13.69 18.33
C LEU A 221 -20.66 13.49 17.73
N PHE A 222 -21.07 14.42 16.89
CA PHE A 222 -22.24 14.27 16.03
C PHE A 222 -21.78 14.16 14.58
N PHE A 223 -22.37 13.27 13.79
CA PHE A 223 -22.05 13.15 12.37
C PHE A 223 -23.24 13.64 11.54
N SER A 224 -22.99 14.53 10.59
CA SER A 224 -24.06 15.08 9.75
C SER A 224 -24.77 13.97 8.94
N PRO A 225 -26.08 13.78 9.07
CA PRO A 225 -26.82 12.74 8.36
C PRO A 225 -26.83 12.92 6.84
N GLN A 226 -26.62 14.15 6.35
CA GLN A 226 -26.72 14.50 4.92
C GLN A 226 -25.54 13.96 4.08
N ASP A 227 -24.42 13.62 4.72
CA ASP A 227 -23.20 13.19 4.01
C ASP A 227 -23.09 11.67 3.82
N VAL A 228 -23.93 10.89 4.53
CA VAL A 228 -23.95 9.43 4.39
C VAL A 228 -25.08 9.03 3.45
N ASP A 229 -24.86 9.22 2.14
CA ASP A 229 -25.60 8.50 1.12
C ASP A 229 -25.35 7.00 1.30
N LEU A 230 -26.20 6.38 2.09
CA LEU A 230 -26.28 4.94 2.24
C LEU A 230 -27.42 4.52 1.35
N GLY A 231 -27.10 3.74 0.31
CA GLY A 231 -28.12 3.08 -0.48
C GLY A 231 -29.17 2.46 0.44
N ALA A 232 -30.43 2.65 0.05
CA ALA A 232 -31.61 2.24 0.80
C ALA A 232 -31.42 0.88 1.49
N ASP A 233 -31.72 0.83 2.79
CA ASP A 233 -31.76 -0.39 3.60
C ASP A 233 -32.59 -1.46 2.86
N GLN A 234 -31.93 -2.47 2.28
CA GLN A 234 -32.62 -3.65 1.73
C GLN A 234 -32.84 -4.76 2.77
N ASP A 235 -32.28 -4.62 3.97
CA ASP A 235 -32.46 -5.57 5.07
C ASP A 235 -33.23 -4.90 6.22
N GLY A 236 -34.39 -5.46 6.55
CA GLY A 236 -35.45 -4.80 7.32
C GLY A 236 -35.07 -4.20 8.67
N GLY A 237 -35.51 -2.95 8.87
CA GLY A 237 -36.11 -2.45 10.12
C GLY A 237 -35.20 -2.17 11.33
N VAL A 238 -33.89 -2.37 11.27
CA VAL A 238 -32.98 -2.05 12.38
C VAL A 238 -32.23 -0.75 12.08
N GLU A 239 -32.52 0.32 12.81
CA GLU A 239 -31.74 1.57 12.74
C GLU A 239 -30.29 1.31 13.18
N VAL A 240 -29.39 1.19 12.21
CA VAL A 240 -27.96 1.01 12.48
C VAL A 240 -27.35 2.35 12.91
N PRO A 241 -26.64 2.44 14.05
CA PRO A 241 -25.97 3.66 14.51
C PRO A 241 -25.07 4.29 13.45
N TRP A 242 -25.01 5.63 13.39
CA TRP A 242 -24.19 6.36 12.42
C TRP A 242 -22.70 5.96 12.50
N ALA A 243 -22.21 5.62 13.69
CA ALA A 243 -20.84 5.16 13.92
C ALA A 243 -20.51 3.88 13.12
N ASN A 244 -21.44 2.92 13.08
CA ASN A 244 -21.29 1.68 12.31
C ASN A 244 -21.28 1.95 10.80
N LYS A 245 -22.18 2.83 10.35
CA LYS A 245 -22.30 3.24 8.95
C LYS A 245 -21.02 3.96 8.48
N LEU A 246 -20.52 4.89 9.29
CA LEU A 246 -19.26 5.59 9.04
C LEU A 246 -18.06 4.63 9.06
N ALA A 247 -17.98 3.72 10.03
CA ALA A 247 -16.91 2.72 10.12
C ALA A 247 -16.89 1.82 8.87
N SER A 248 -18.05 1.39 8.37
CA SER A 248 -18.15 0.60 7.15
C SER A 248 -17.60 1.36 5.94
N ARG A 249 -18.02 2.62 5.74
CA ARG A 249 -17.55 3.45 4.62
C ARG A 249 -16.05 3.77 4.74
N LEU A 250 -15.58 4.18 5.93
CA LEU A 250 -14.18 4.44 6.21
C LEU A 250 -13.31 3.21 5.95
N SER A 251 -13.77 2.01 6.33
CA SER A 251 -13.01 0.76 6.11
C SER A 251 -12.77 0.44 4.62
N GLN A 252 -13.67 0.90 3.74
CA GLN A 252 -13.57 0.73 2.28
C GLN A 252 -12.54 1.67 1.66
N VAL A 253 -12.45 2.91 2.16
CA VAL A 253 -11.56 3.95 1.63
C VAL A 253 -10.17 3.98 2.30
N THR A 254 -9.91 3.07 3.24
CA THR A 254 -8.63 2.98 3.99
C THR A 254 -7.92 1.63 3.82
N PRO A 255 -7.74 1.08 2.61
CA PRO A 255 -6.90 -0.10 2.41
C PRO A 255 -5.46 0.17 2.87
N GLY A 256 -4.81 -0.80 3.50
CA GLY A 256 -3.43 -0.65 4.00
C GLY A 256 -3.23 0.22 5.24
N TYR A 257 -4.25 0.91 5.73
CA TYR A 257 -4.16 1.69 6.96
C TYR A 257 -4.08 0.76 8.19
N THR A 258 -3.13 1.05 9.06
CA THR A 258 -3.01 0.37 10.35
C THR A 258 -3.94 1.00 11.40
N PRO A 259 -4.26 0.32 12.52
CA PRO A 259 -5.04 0.92 13.62
C PRO A 259 -4.50 2.27 14.09
N ARG A 260 -3.17 2.45 14.10
CA ARG A 260 -2.52 3.73 14.39
C ARG A 260 -2.90 4.80 13.35
N ASP A 261 -2.86 4.47 12.07
CA ASP A 261 -3.20 5.40 10.99
C ASP A 261 -4.67 5.80 11.06
N LEU A 262 -5.57 4.84 11.28
CA LEU A 262 -7.01 5.09 11.45
C LEU A 262 -7.28 6.03 12.63
N THR A 263 -6.57 5.84 13.74
CA THR A 263 -6.65 6.73 14.90
C THR A 263 -6.15 8.14 14.56
N LEU A 264 -5.08 8.25 13.77
CA LEU A 264 -4.55 9.53 13.31
C LEU A 264 -5.52 10.23 12.35
N VAL A 265 -6.13 9.51 11.40
CA VAL A 265 -7.16 10.04 10.49
C VAL A 265 -8.32 10.61 11.28
N LEU A 266 -8.89 9.84 12.22
CA LEU A 266 -9.98 10.33 13.07
C LEU A 266 -9.57 11.54 13.90
N ARG A 267 -8.35 11.53 14.47
CA ARG A 267 -7.81 12.68 15.20
C ARG A 267 -7.70 13.92 14.32
N GLN A 268 -7.20 13.79 13.10
CA GLN A 268 -7.09 14.91 12.17
C GLN A 268 -8.47 15.40 11.69
N ALA A 269 -9.42 14.50 11.47
CA ALA A 269 -10.79 14.88 11.13
C ALA A 269 -11.45 15.69 12.25
N VAL A 270 -11.28 15.27 13.52
CA VAL A 270 -11.76 16.02 14.69
C VAL A 270 -11.07 17.38 14.80
N LEU A 271 -9.76 17.44 14.54
CA LEU A 271 -9.03 18.72 14.54
C LEU A 271 -9.47 19.65 13.40
N ALA A 272 -9.79 19.11 12.22
CA ALA A 272 -10.34 19.88 11.11
C ALA A 272 -11.72 20.44 11.47
N ALA A 273 -12.60 19.61 12.04
CA ALA A 273 -13.91 20.04 12.52
C ALA A 273 -13.84 21.13 13.61
N LEU A 274 -12.86 21.05 14.52
CA LEU A 274 -12.62 22.09 15.52
C LEU A 274 -12.10 23.41 14.91
N ARG A 275 -11.43 23.35 13.76
CA ARG A 275 -10.89 24.51 13.06
C ARG A 275 -11.91 25.16 12.12
N ASP A 276 -13.00 24.48 11.81
CA ASP A 276 -14.03 24.96 10.89
C ASP A 276 -14.69 26.25 11.44
N PRO A 277 -14.72 27.37 10.69
CA PRO A 277 -15.32 28.63 11.13
C PRO A 277 -16.80 28.50 11.56
N SER A 278 -17.53 27.53 11.01
CA SER A 278 -18.91 27.21 11.40
C SER A 278 -19.02 26.76 12.87
N ALA A 279 -18.09 25.90 13.32
CA ALA A 279 -17.98 25.42 14.70
C ALA A 279 -17.50 26.52 15.66
N GLN A 280 -16.64 27.43 15.18
CA GLN A 280 -16.22 28.61 15.95
C GLN A 280 -17.35 29.62 16.13
N LEU A 281 -18.24 29.78 15.15
CA LEU A 281 -19.44 30.60 15.27
C LEU A 281 -20.47 29.96 16.22
N ALA A 282 -20.70 28.65 16.12
CA ALA A 282 -21.61 27.92 17.00
C ALA A 282 -21.14 27.95 18.47
N SER A 283 -19.84 27.80 18.73
CA SER A 283 -19.28 27.92 20.08
C SER A 283 -19.36 29.34 20.65
N LYS A 284 -19.15 30.37 19.82
CA LYS A 284 -19.36 31.77 20.22
C LYS A 284 -20.83 32.09 20.50
N LEU A 285 -21.76 31.54 19.71
CA LEU A 285 -23.19 31.68 19.93
C LEU A 285 -23.66 30.95 21.20
N ALA A 286 -23.17 29.73 21.45
CA ALA A 286 -23.47 28.97 22.66
C ALA A 286 -22.93 29.65 23.94
N GLN A 287 -21.84 30.42 23.84
CA GLN A 287 -21.31 31.23 24.95
C GLN A 287 -22.17 32.47 25.27
N LEU A 288 -23.01 32.91 24.32
CA LEU A 288 -23.91 34.06 24.49
C LEU A 288 -25.27 33.65 25.09
N ASP A 289 -25.59 32.35 25.10
CA ASP A 289 -26.84 31.83 25.66
C ASP A 289 -26.75 31.65 27.19
N ILE A 290 -27.51 32.45 27.93
CA ILE A 290 -27.42 32.57 29.40
C ILE A 290 -27.99 31.33 30.12
N ASN A 291 -28.85 30.56 29.45
CA ASN A 291 -29.62 29.46 30.04
C ASN A 291 -28.96 28.06 29.95
N THR A 292 -27.88 27.90 29.18
CA THR A 292 -27.21 26.60 28.98
C THR A 292 -25.79 26.60 29.52
N ARG A 293 -25.63 26.87 30.82
CA ARG A 293 -24.35 26.69 31.52
C ARG A 293 -24.09 25.20 31.76
N SER A 294 -23.49 24.49 30.80
CA SER A 294 -22.51 23.39 31.05
C SER A 294 -22.24 22.43 29.88
N SER A 295 -22.97 22.47 28.76
CA SER A 295 -22.72 21.53 27.66
C SER A 295 -22.00 22.22 26.50
N THR A 296 -20.73 21.86 26.26
CA THR A 296 -20.05 22.21 25.01
C THR A 296 -20.84 21.61 23.86
N PRO A 297 -21.18 22.38 22.80
CA PRO A 297 -21.92 21.82 21.68
C PRO A 297 -21.15 20.64 21.09
N PRO A 298 -21.84 19.53 20.73
CA PRO A 298 -21.17 18.37 20.16
C PRO A 298 -20.46 18.77 18.86
N ILE A 299 -19.22 18.32 18.70
CA ILE A 299 -18.43 18.63 17.50
C ILE A 299 -19.10 17.90 16.33
N THR A 300 -19.49 18.64 15.30
CA THR A 300 -20.10 18.07 14.11
C THR A 300 -19.02 17.66 13.11
N LEU A 301 -18.94 16.37 12.82
CA LEU A 301 -18.10 15.82 11.77
C LEU A 301 -18.88 15.70 10.46
N THR A 302 -18.21 16.05 9.36
CA THR A 302 -18.71 15.93 7.99
C THR A 302 -17.76 15.04 7.19
N TRP A 303 -18.21 14.54 6.05
CA TRP A 303 -17.36 13.72 5.18
C TRP A 303 -16.17 14.53 4.61
N ALA A 304 -16.35 15.83 4.36
CA ALA A 304 -15.27 16.71 3.91
C ALA A 304 -14.10 16.79 4.90
N HIS A 305 -14.38 16.79 6.22
CA HIS A 305 -13.33 16.75 7.24
C HIS A 305 -12.52 15.45 7.21
N ILE A 306 -13.18 14.34 6.89
CA ILE A 306 -12.55 13.03 6.75
C ILE A 306 -11.70 12.97 5.48
N GLU A 307 -12.20 13.46 4.35
CA GLU A 307 -11.43 13.51 3.10
C GLU A 307 -10.15 14.34 3.26
N MET A 308 -10.25 15.50 3.92
CA MET A 308 -9.07 16.30 4.26
C MET A 308 -8.08 15.52 5.14
N ALA A 309 -8.58 14.80 6.15
CA ALA A 309 -7.74 14.00 7.04
C ALA A 309 -7.03 12.84 6.31
N LEU A 310 -7.72 12.18 5.37
CA LEU A 310 -7.15 11.11 4.54
C LEU A 310 -6.03 11.63 3.63
N GLN A 311 -6.14 12.84 3.11
CA GLN A 311 -5.07 13.47 2.31
C GLN A 311 -3.83 13.80 3.14
N LEU A 312 -3.99 14.11 4.44
CA LEU A 312 -2.90 14.50 5.33
C LEU A 312 -2.18 13.30 5.97
N VAL A 313 -2.89 12.19 6.17
CA VAL A 313 -2.36 11.00 6.84
C VAL A 313 -2.21 9.87 5.81
N PRO A 314 -1.03 9.72 5.18
CA PRO A 314 -0.77 8.57 4.32
C PRO A 314 -0.67 7.28 5.17
N PRO A 315 -0.95 6.10 4.59
CA PRO A 315 -0.80 4.83 5.30
C PRO A 315 0.67 4.61 5.69
N THR A 316 0.94 4.24 6.95
CA THR A 316 2.31 4.07 7.48
C THR A 316 3.13 3.07 6.64
N LEU A 317 2.47 2.09 6.04
CA LEU A 317 3.12 1.03 5.28
C LEU A 317 3.40 1.37 3.83
N ALA A 318 2.88 2.48 3.31
CA ALA A 318 3.37 3.09 2.07
C ALA A 318 4.66 3.89 2.27
N VAL A 319 5.04 4.17 3.52
CA VAL A 319 6.19 5.03 3.88
C VAL A 319 7.36 4.19 4.45
N SER A 320 7.14 2.90 4.75
CA SER A 320 8.05 2.14 5.60
C SER A 320 9.29 1.56 4.90
N SER A 321 9.37 1.53 3.58
CA SER A 321 10.57 1.07 2.87
C SER A 321 11.26 2.19 2.08
N GLN A 322 12.59 2.19 2.12
CA GLN A 322 13.43 3.07 1.28
C GLN A 322 13.34 2.70 -0.22
N LEU A 323 12.71 1.57 -0.55
CA LEU A 323 12.64 0.98 -1.89
C LEU A 323 11.39 1.37 -2.66
N THR A 324 10.35 1.87 -2.00
CA THR A 324 9.06 2.18 -2.63
C THR A 324 8.82 3.68 -2.68
N ARG A 325 8.45 4.20 -3.85
CA ARG A 325 8.00 5.58 -3.99
C ARG A 325 6.49 5.63 -3.93
N SER A 326 5.97 6.51 -3.08
CA SER A 326 4.58 6.95 -3.19
C SER A 326 4.40 7.62 -4.55
N ILE A 327 3.52 7.05 -5.36
CA ILE A 327 3.10 7.64 -6.63
C ILE A 327 2.32 8.93 -6.32
N ALA A 328 2.66 10.03 -7.00
CA ALA A 328 1.81 11.22 -7.00
C ALA A 328 0.45 10.89 -7.67
N PRO A 329 -0.67 10.97 -6.94
CA PRO A 329 -1.98 10.67 -7.50
C PRO A 329 -2.36 11.74 -8.54
N VAL A 330 -2.68 11.29 -9.75
CA VAL A 330 -3.21 12.14 -10.83
C VAL A 330 -4.70 11.85 -10.99
N PRO A 331 -5.61 12.83 -10.81
CA PRO A 331 -7.03 12.56 -10.98
C PRO A 331 -7.32 12.17 -12.43
N TRP A 332 -8.31 11.29 -12.63
CA TRP A 332 -8.70 10.84 -13.97
C TRP A 332 -9.12 11.96 -14.92
N THR A 333 -9.55 13.11 -14.39
CA THR A 333 -9.85 14.33 -15.18
C THR A 333 -8.64 14.94 -15.86
N ARG A 334 -7.42 14.65 -15.39
CA ARG A 334 -6.15 15.06 -16.02
C ARG A 334 -5.68 14.07 -17.09
N VAL A 335 -6.37 12.95 -17.27
CA VAL A 335 -6.10 11.97 -18.31
C VAL A 335 -7.06 12.21 -19.46
N GLY A 336 -6.57 12.79 -20.56
CA GLY A 336 -7.36 12.96 -21.77
C GLY A 336 -7.27 11.74 -22.70
N GLY A 337 -8.39 11.38 -23.31
CA GLY A 337 -8.47 10.28 -24.29
C GLY A 337 -8.35 8.87 -23.69
N TYR A 338 -8.26 7.87 -24.57
CA TYR A 338 -8.09 6.46 -24.24
C TYR A 338 -9.18 5.87 -23.32
N ALA A 339 -10.43 6.30 -23.50
CA ALA A 339 -11.55 5.90 -22.63
C ALA A 339 -11.73 4.37 -22.57
N SER A 340 -11.61 3.68 -23.70
CA SER A 340 -11.71 2.21 -23.80
C SER A 340 -10.58 1.50 -23.03
N VAL A 341 -9.34 1.96 -23.21
CA VAL A 341 -8.15 1.42 -22.52
C VAL A 341 -8.25 1.68 -21.02
N ALA A 342 -8.64 2.89 -20.61
CA ALA A 342 -8.81 3.24 -19.21
C ALA A 342 -9.92 2.43 -18.53
N ALA A 343 -11.06 2.25 -19.19
CA ALA A 343 -12.16 1.42 -18.70
C ALA A 343 -11.72 -0.05 -18.54
N THR A 344 -11.01 -0.59 -19.54
CA THR A 344 -10.48 -1.95 -19.51
C THR A 344 -9.47 -2.13 -18.38
N LEU A 345 -8.51 -1.21 -18.23
CA LEU A 345 -7.53 -1.24 -17.15
C LEU A 345 -8.20 -1.20 -15.77
N ARG A 346 -9.19 -0.30 -15.57
CA ARG A 346 -9.96 -0.24 -14.32
C ARG A 346 -10.71 -1.54 -14.06
N LYS A 347 -11.35 -2.13 -15.08
CA LYS A 347 -12.06 -3.41 -14.94
C LYS A 347 -11.12 -4.53 -14.54
N LEU A 348 -9.98 -4.68 -15.23
CA LEU A 348 -9.01 -5.73 -14.97
C LEU A 348 -8.37 -5.62 -13.59
N VAL A 349 -8.09 -4.41 -13.12
CA VAL A 349 -7.38 -4.19 -11.86
C VAL A 349 -8.33 -4.02 -10.66
N LEU A 350 -9.37 -3.21 -10.78
CA LEU A 350 -10.26 -2.90 -9.65
C LEU A 350 -11.28 -4.02 -9.39
N SER A 351 -11.84 -4.65 -10.42
CA SER A 351 -12.85 -5.71 -10.23
C SER A 351 -12.38 -6.84 -9.30
N PRO A 352 -11.17 -7.42 -9.46
CA PRO A 352 -10.71 -8.49 -8.55
C PRO A 352 -10.41 -8.01 -7.13
N LEU A 353 -9.99 -6.75 -6.98
CA LEU A 353 -9.62 -6.18 -5.68
C LEU A 353 -10.83 -5.70 -4.87
N VAL A 354 -11.86 -5.17 -5.55
CA VAL A 354 -13.07 -4.64 -4.90
C VAL A 354 -14.07 -5.75 -4.59
N HIS A 355 -14.21 -6.76 -5.47
CA HIS A 355 -15.20 -7.83 -5.32
C HIS A 355 -14.60 -9.24 -5.39
N PRO A 356 -13.66 -9.60 -4.48
CA PRO A 356 -13.00 -10.91 -4.51
C PRO A 356 -13.99 -12.07 -4.31
N GLU A 357 -15.01 -11.89 -3.46
CA GLU A 357 -16.03 -12.91 -3.20
C GLU A 357 -16.94 -13.16 -4.41
N ALA A 358 -17.27 -12.11 -5.18
CA ALA A 358 -18.04 -12.28 -6.41
C ALA A 358 -17.25 -13.07 -7.44
N MET A 359 -15.94 -12.78 -7.57
CA MET A 359 -15.04 -13.51 -8.47
C MET A 359 -14.94 -15.00 -8.05
N ALA A 360 -14.84 -15.27 -6.75
CA ALA A 360 -14.81 -16.63 -6.21
C ALA A 360 -16.11 -17.41 -6.47
N ARG A 361 -17.28 -16.77 -6.33
CA ARG A 361 -18.60 -17.39 -6.61
C ARG A 361 -18.77 -17.77 -8.08
N VAL A 362 -18.28 -16.93 -8.98
CA VAL A 362 -18.33 -17.20 -10.43
C VAL A 362 -17.31 -18.26 -10.84
N GLY A 363 -16.29 -18.53 -10.01
CA GLY A 363 -15.20 -19.44 -10.34
C GLY A 363 -14.22 -18.90 -11.38
N ALA A 364 -14.37 -17.63 -11.77
CA ALA A 364 -13.45 -16.96 -12.68
C ALA A 364 -12.09 -16.74 -11.98
N LYS A 365 -11.00 -17.09 -12.66
CA LYS A 365 -9.67 -16.76 -12.17
C LYS A 365 -9.37 -15.30 -12.48
N PRO A 366 -9.15 -14.46 -11.46
CA PRO A 366 -8.69 -13.10 -11.69
C PRO A 366 -7.31 -13.08 -12.37
N PRO A 367 -6.99 -12.00 -13.13
CA PRO A 367 -5.74 -11.90 -13.85
C PRO A 367 -4.55 -11.86 -12.88
N ALA A 368 -3.48 -12.58 -13.21
CA ALA A 368 -2.27 -12.57 -12.39
C ALA A 368 -1.48 -11.27 -12.56
N GLY A 369 -1.52 -10.69 -13.76
CA GLY A 369 -0.83 -9.45 -14.04
C GLY A 369 -1.19 -8.84 -15.39
N VAL A 370 -1.06 -7.52 -15.46
CA VAL A 370 -1.40 -6.74 -16.65
C VAL A 370 -0.13 -6.07 -17.18
N LEU A 371 0.12 -6.16 -18.48
CA LEU A 371 1.19 -5.45 -19.16
C LEU A 371 0.63 -4.39 -20.10
N LEU A 372 0.92 -3.13 -19.79
CA LEU A 372 0.70 -1.99 -20.66
C LEU A 372 1.88 -1.85 -21.63
N TYR A 373 1.63 -1.95 -22.93
CA TYR A 373 2.66 -1.80 -23.94
C TYR A 373 2.21 -0.88 -25.08
N GLY A 374 3.17 -0.24 -25.74
CA GLY A 374 2.86 0.68 -26.84
C GLY A 374 4.00 1.68 -27.11
N PRO A 375 3.80 2.62 -28.03
CA PRO A 375 4.79 3.62 -28.40
C PRO A 375 5.11 4.55 -27.22
N PRO A 376 6.34 5.09 -27.15
CA PRO A 376 6.71 6.03 -26.11
C PRO A 376 5.85 7.29 -26.17
N GLY A 377 5.66 7.97 -25.03
CA GLY A 377 4.93 9.23 -24.97
C GLY A 377 3.40 9.13 -25.02
N CYS A 378 2.80 7.94 -25.06
CA CYS A 378 1.33 7.78 -25.07
C CYS A 378 0.68 7.64 -23.68
N GLY A 379 1.39 8.02 -22.62
CA GLY A 379 0.79 8.13 -21.29
C GLY A 379 0.57 6.81 -20.54
N LYS A 380 1.27 5.72 -20.89
CA LYS A 380 1.21 4.42 -20.17
C LYS A 380 1.41 4.58 -18.66
N THR A 381 2.51 5.21 -18.27
CA THR A 381 2.83 5.52 -16.87
C THR A 381 1.76 6.42 -16.24
N LEU A 382 1.26 7.41 -16.98
CA LEU A 382 0.21 8.35 -16.53
C LEU A 382 -1.14 7.66 -16.28
N LEU A 383 -1.53 6.68 -17.10
CA LEU A 383 -2.72 5.84 -16.86
C LEU A 383 -2.62 5.08 -15.54
N VAL A 384 -1.43 4.58 -15.20
CA VAL A 384 -1.19 3.91 -13.91
C VAL A 384 -1.22 4.91 -12.75
N HIS A 385 -0.62 6.09 -12.90
CA HIS A 385 -0.73 7.15 -11.90
C HIS A 385 -2.17 7.57 -11.63
N ALA A 386 -3.03 7.52 -12.66
CA ALA A 386 -4.44 7.79 -12.50
C ALA A 386 -5.18 6.65 -11.80
N LEU A 387 -4.83 5.40 -12.10
CA LEU A 387 -5.31 4.25 -11.36
C LEU A 387 -4.95 4.32 -9.87
N ALA A 388 -3.73 4.76 -9.56
CA ALA A 388 -3.24 4.94 -8.18
C ALA A 388 -3.99 6.02 -7.39
N SER A 389 -4.75 6.90 -8.05
CA SER A 389 -5.62 7.87 -7.37
C SER A 389 -6.92 7.26 -6.85
N SER A 390 -7.19 6.00 -7.18
CA SER A 390 -8.40 5.31 -6.75
C SER A 390 -8.25 4.92 -5.27
N PRO A 391 -9.17 5.32 -4.37
CA PRO A 391 -9.01 5.17 -2.91
C PRO A 391 -9.04 3.72 -2.40
N MET A 392 -9.32 2.75 -3.28
CA MET A 392 -9.57 1.36 -2.92
C MET A 392 -8.34 0.45 -3.03
N VAL A 393 -7.22 0.94 -3.56
CA VAL A 393 -6.06 0.10 -3.88
C VAL A 393 -4.75 0.81 -3.53
N ASN A 394 -3.86 0.12 -2.82
CA ASN A 394 -2.50 0.60 -2.60
C ASN A 394 -1.67 0.38 -3.86
N VAL A 395 -0.86 1.35 -4.27
CA VAL A 395 0.05 1.17 -5.42
C VAL A 395 1.48 1.34 -4.97
N VAL A 396 2.27 0.30 -5.17
CA VAL A 396 3.71 0.27 -4.92
C VAL A 396 4.41 0.37 -6.26
N SER A 397 5.20 1.42 -6.48
CA SER A 397 5.88 1.64 -7.76
C SER A 397 7.39 1.47 -7.65
N VAL A 398 7.95 0.79 -8.65
CA VAL A 398 9.39 0.64 -8.87
C VAL A 398 9.71 0.82 -10.34
N LYS A 399 10.80 1.51 -10.65
CA LYS A 399 11.33 1.59 -12.01
C LYS A 399 12.29 0.44 -12.27
N GLY A 400 12.21 -0.18 -13.44
CA GLY A 400 13.07 -1.30 -13.85
C GLY A 400 14.56 -1.05 -13.57
N PRO A 401 15.15 0.10 -13.98
CA PRO A 401 16.56 0.39 -13.71
C PRO A 401 16.93 0.49 -12.22
N GLU A 402 15.98 0.82 -11.33
CA GLU A 402 16.25 0.95 -9.88
C GLU A 402 16.48 -0.41 -9.21
N LEU A 403 16.00 -1.48 -9.82
CA LEU A 403 16.23 -2.85 -9.37
C LEU A 403 17.61 -3.39 -9.77
N LEU A 404 18.28 -2.73 -10.71
CA LEU A 404 19.59 -3.15 -11.21
C LEU A 404 20.69 -2.36 -10.49
N SER A 405 21.26 -2.92 -9.43
CA SER A 405 22.43 -2.36 -8.74
C SER A 405 23.74 -3.00 -9.24
N LYS A 406 24.85 -2.26 -9.13
CA LYS A 406 26.19 -2.78 -9.47
C LYS A 406 26.73 -3.82 -8.48
N TYR A 407 26.06 -3.99 -7.33
CA TYR A 407 26.50 -4.89 -6.26
C TYR A 407 25.81 -6.25 -6.39
N LEU A 408 26.61 -7.33 -6.46
CA LEU A 408 26.12 -8.70 -6.56
C LEU A 408 25.26 -9.06 -5.32
N GLY A 409 24.09 -9.67 -5.55
CA GLY A 409 23.17 -10.17 -4.50
C GLY A 409 22.15 -9.15 -3.98
N ASP A 410 22.53 -7.87 -3.94
CA ASP A 410 21.66 -6.78 -3.47
C ASP A 410 20.39 -6.63 -4.33
N SER A 411 20.52 -6.81 -5.64
CA SER A 411 19.41 -6.67 -6.59
C SER A 411 18.35 -7.78 -6.41
N GLU A 412 18.76 -9.02 -6.12
CA GLU A 412 17.81 -10.12 -5.87
C GLU A 412 17.09 -9.95 -4.53
N ALA A 413 17.83 -9.56 -3.48
CA ALA A 413 17.25 -9.30 -2.17
C ALA A 413 16.18 -8.20 -2.25
N ARG A 414 16.44 -7.12 -3.01
CA ARG A 414 15.47 -6.05 -3.26
C ARG A 414 14.20 -6.52 -3.96
N VAL A 415 14.30 -7.40 -4.96
CA VAL A 415 13.11 -7.98 -5.61
C VAL A 415 12.29 -8.78 -4.61
N ARG A 416 12.92 -9.66 -3.82
CA ARG A 416 12.20 -10.44 -2.79
C ARG A 416 11.53 -9.53 -1.76
N GLU A 417 12.25 -8.51 -1.30
CA GLU A 417 11.76 -7.56 -0.31
C GLU A 417 10.58 -6.73 -0.85
N LEU A 418 10.65 -6.30 -2.12
CA LEU A 418 9.57 -5.59 -2.82
C LEU A 418 8.29 -6.44 -2.89
N PHE A 419 8.39 -7.70 -3.27
CA PHE A 419 7.24 -8.60 -3.32
C PHE A 419 6.70 -8.93 -1.92
N GLN A 420 7.56 -9.08 -0.92
CA GLN A 420 7.13 -9.23 0.46
C GLN A 420 6.39 -7.99 0.96
N GLU A 421 6.85 -6.79 0.61
CA GLU A 421 6.19 -5.54 0.95
C GLU A 421 4.83 -5.41 0.24
N ALA A 422 4.76 -5.73 -1.05
CA ALA A 422 3.50 -5.74 -1.79
C ALA A 422 2.49 -6.72 -1.16
N ARG A 423 2.94 -7.92 -0.76
CA ARG A 423 2.11 -8.91 -0.03
C ARG A 423 1.65 -8.39 1.33
N ARG A 424 2.50 -7.65 2.05
CA ARG A 424 2.11 -6.98 3.30
C ARG A 424 1.06 -5.89 3.02
N ASN A 425 1.19 -5.13 1.94
CA ASN A 425 0.29 -4.02 1.60
C ASN A 425 -1.00 -4.43 0.89
N ALA A 426 -1.29 -5.73 0.78
CA ALA A 426 -2.49 -6.24 0.13
C ALA A 426 -3.80 -5.68 0.74
N PRO A 427 -4.80 -5.27 -0.07
CA PRO A 427 -4.86 -5.31 -1.53
C PRO A 427 -3.95 -4.26 -2.19
N CYS A 428 -3.02 -4.71 -3.05
CA CYS A 428 -1.97 -3.86 -3.60
C CYS A 428 -1.74 -4.14 -5.08
N VAL A 429 -1.44 -3.08 -5.84
CA VAL A 429 -0.92 -3.16 -7.21
C VAL A 429 0.58 -2.89 -7.16
N LEU A 430 1.36 -3.86 -7.62
CA LEU A 430 2.80 -3.73 -7.77
C LEU A 430 3.10 -3.24 -9.19
N PHE A 431 3.47 -1.97 -9.31
CA PHE A 431 3.71 -1.31 -10.60
C PHE A 431 5.20 -1.29 -10.95
N PHE A 432 5.56 -1.96 -12.05
CA PHE A 432 6.87 -1.92 -12.69
C PHE A 432 6.84 -0.99 -13.91
N ASP A 433 7.48 0.17 -13.79
CA ASP A 433 7.71 1.05 -14.94
C ASP A 433 9.01 0.63 -15.65
N GLU A 434 9.09 0.81 -16.98
CA GLU A 434 10.26 0.41 -17.79
C GLU A 434 10.69 -1.05 -17.53
N MET A 435 9.72 -1.96 -17.53
CA MET A 435 9.96 -3.38 -17.25
C MET A 435 10.86 -4.04 -18.30
N ASP A 436 11.01 -3.43 -19.48
CA ASP A 436 12.00 -3.80 -20.50
C ASP A 436 13.45 -3.62 -20.05
N ALA A 437 13.74 -2.87 -18.98
CA ALA A 437 15.10 -2.76 -18.45
C ALA A 437 15.57 -4.04 -17.74
N ILE A 438 14.65 -4.74 -17.05
CA ILE A 438 14.93 -5.97 -16.29
C ILE A 438 14.52 -7.23 -17.04
N GLY A 439 13.59 -7.11 -17.97
CA GLY A 439 12.97 -8.23 -18.67
C GLY A 439 13.57 -8.55 -20.04
N VAL A 440 14.79 -8.12 -20.37
CA VAL A 440 15.35 -8.31 -21.73
C VAL A 440 15.54 -9.80 -22.06
N LYS A 441 15.20 -10.20 -23.31
CA LYS A 441 15.46 -11.54 -23.85
C LYS A 441 16.94 -11.90 -23.71
N ARG A 442 17.19 -13.19 -23.47
CA ARG A 442 18.52 -13.79 -23.51
C ARG A 442 19.08 -13.67 -24.93
N GLU A 443 19.90 -12.66 -25.20
CA GLU A 443 20.76 -12.71 -26.37
C GLU A 443 21.91 -13.67 -26.05
N TRP A 444 21.95 -14.78 -26.77
CA TRP A 444 23.06 -15.73 -26.79
C TRP A 444 24.24 -15.06 -27.51
N ASP A 445 24.81 -14.02 -26.92
CA ASP A 445 26.07 -13.48 -27.39
C ASP A 445 27.17 -14.48 -27.02
N SER A 446 27.89 -14.90 -28.05
CA SER A 446 28.89 -15.98 -28.04
C SER A 446 30.20 -15.60 -27.32
N ALA A 447 30.12 -14.81 -26.25
CA ALA A 447 31.24 -14.42 -25.40
C ALA A 447 30.98 -14.90 -23.97
N GLY A 448 31.46 -16.11 -23.66
CA GLY A 448 31.27 -16.79 -22.38
C GLY A 448 31.89 -16.06 -21.18
N SER A 449 31.14 -15.15 -20.56
CA SER A 449 31.51 -14.59 -19.25
C SER A 449 30.27 -14.29 -18.41
N GLY A 450 29.99 -15.19 -17.46
CA GLY A 450 29.14 -14.97 -16.28
C GLY A 450 27.63 -14.77 -16.53
N SER A 451 26.79 -15.58 -15.88
CA SER A 451 25.36 -15.28 -15.73
C SER A 451 25.18 -13.82 -15.32
N SER A 452 24.64 -13.01 -16.24
CA SER A 452 24.54 -11.57 -16.05
C SER A 452 23.68 -11.29 -14.82
N VAL A 453 24.00 -10.22 -14.07
CA VAL A 453 23.20 -9.81 -12.90
C VAL A 453 21.71 -9.71 -13.26
N ASN A 454 21.40 -9.28 -14.49
CA ASN A 454 20.05 -9.21 -15.04
C ASN A 454 19.36 -10.58 -15.12
N GLU A 455 20.06 -11.65 -15.51
CA GLU A 455 19.47 -13.00 -15.61
C GLU A 455 19.02 -13.51 -14.24
N ARG A 456 19.84 -13.32 -13.20
CA ARG A 456 19.50 -13.76 -11.84
C ARG A 456 18.36 -12.95 -11.24
N VAL A 457 18.36 -11.64 -11.48
CA VAL A 457 17.25 -10.76 -11.08
C VAL A 457 15.96 -11.17 -11.79
N LEU A 458 16.02 -11.46 -13.10
CA LEU A 458 14.88 -11.94 -13.87
C LEU A 458 14.36 -13.28 -13.31
N THR A 459 15.22 -14.27 -13.08
CA THR A 459 14.78 -15.56 -12.49
C THR A 459 14.15 -15.38 -11.12
N THR A 460 14.69 -14.49 -10.28
CA THR A 460 14.11 -14.17 -8.97
C THR A 460 12.75 -13.48 -9.12
N LEU A 461 12.61 -12.54 -10.05
CA LEU A 461 11.34 -11.88 -10.37
C LEU A 461 10.30 -12.89 -10.84
N LEU A 462 10.66 -13.81 -11.74
CA LEU A 462 9.75 -14.87 -12.22
C LEU A 462 9.29 -15.78 -11.07
N ASN A 463 10.20 -16.19 -10.18
CA ASN A 463 9.87 -17.01 -9.02
C ASN A 463 8.93 -16.27 -8.05
N GLU A 464 9.16 -14.98 -7.81
CA GLU A 464 8.29 -14.17 -6.95
C GLU A 464 6.91 -13.93 -7.58
N MET A 465 6.84 -13.72 -8.90
CA MET A 465 5.58 -13.59 -9.65
C MET A 465 4.76 -14.88 -9.61
N ASP A 466 5.39 -16.06 -9.77
CA ASP A 466 4.70 -17.34 -9.64
C ASP A 466 4.20 -17.57 -8.19
N GLY A 467 4.90 -17.01 -7.20
CA GLY A 467 4.50 -17.02 -5.80
C GLY A 467 3.39 -16.02 -5.46
N VAL A 468 3.13 -15.02 -6.30
CA VAL A 468 1.99 -14.09 -6.17
C VAL A 468 0.78 -14.75 -6.81
N THR A 469 -0.06 -15.36 -5.98
CA THR A 469 -1.37 -15.84 -6.42
C THR A 469 -2.41 -14.79 -6.09
N VAL A 470 -3.55 -14.78 -6.79
CA VAL A 470 -4.59 -13.78 -6.49
C VAL A 470 -5.19 -13.94 -5.08
N ARG A 471 -4.99 -15.09 -4.43
CA ARG A 471 -5.28 -15.26 -3.00
C ARG A 471 -4.46 -14.34 -2.10
N THR A 472 -3.27 -13.90 -2.53
CA THR A 472 -2.44 -12.95 -1.77
C THR A 472 -2.89 -11.50 -1.96
N GLY A 473 -3.87 -11.20 -2.83
CA GLY A 473 -4.40 -9.85 -3.02
C GLY A 473 -3.39 -8.86 -3.64
N VAL A 474 -2.39 -9.37 -4.36
CA VAL A 474 -1.39 -8.55 -5.06
C VAL A 474 -1.56 -8.76 -6.56
N LEU A 475 -1.64 -7.68 -7.32
CA LEU A 475 -1.69 -7.70 -8.78
C LEU A 475 -0.45 -7.01 -9.35
N VAL A 476 0.22 -7.67 -10.29
CA VAL A 476 1.41 -7.10 -10.94
C VAL A 476 0.99 -6.30 -12.17
N LEU A 477 1.45 -5.06 -12.28
CA LEU A 477 1.20 -4.18 -13.42
C LEU A 477 2.54 -3.74 -14.00
N GLY A 478 2.80 -4.05 -15.28
CA GLY A 478 4.03 -3.68 -15.97
C GLY A 478 3.77 -2.63 -17.06
N CYS A 479 4.73 -1.75 -17.31
CA CYS A 479 4.78 -0.87 -18.47
C CYS A 479 6.03 -1.15 -19.31
N THR A 480 5.89 -1.24 -20.64
CA THR A 480 7.03 -1.37 -21.57
C THR A 480 6.83 -0.56 -22.85
N ASN A 481 7.92 0.01 -23.37
CA ASN A 481 7.95 0.63 -24.69
C ASN A 481 8.41 -0.34 -25.80
N ARG A 482 9.03 -1.46 -25.41
CA ARG A 482 9.70 -2.43 -26.30
C ARG A 482 9.23 -3.85 -25.98
N PRO A 483 7.98 -4.21 -26.29
CA PRO A 483 7.44 -5.53 -25.94
C PRO A 483 8.21 -6.68 -26.61
N ALA A 484 8.71 -6.49 -27.83
CA ALA A 484 9.48 -7.50 -28.56
C ALA A 484 10.83 -7.85 -27.90
N ALA A 485 11.41 -6.92 -27.12
CA ALA A 485 12.67 -7.14 -26.41
C ALA A 485 12.48 -7.92 -25.11
N MET A 486 11.25 -8.13 -24.65
CA MET A 486 11.00 -8.78 -23.37
C MET A 486 11.04 -10.30 -23.43
N ASP A 487 11.53 -10.95 -22.37
CA ASP A 487 11.57 -12.39 -22.20
C ASP A 487 10.16 -12.98 -22.23
N ASP A 488 9.96 -13.97 -23.09
CA ASP A 488 8.66 -14.62 -23.27
C ASP A 488 8.19 -15.34 -22.00
N ALA A 489 9.10 -15.65 -21.06
CA ALA A 489 8.79 -16.21 -19.76
C ALA A 489 7.95 -15.26 -18.89
N LEU A 490 8.15 -13.94 -18.96
CA LEU A 490 7.34 -12.96 -18.20
C LEU A 490 5.87 -12.94 -18.67
N LEU A 491 5.66 -13.27 -19.93
CA LEU A 491 4.39 -13.16 -20.65
C LEU A 491 3.61 -14.48 -20.69
N ARG A 492 4.01 -15.47 -19.88
CA ARG A 492 3.31 -16.76 -19.80
C ARG A 492 2.03 -16.62 -18.96
N PRO A 493 0.99 -17.44 -19.24
CA PRO A 493 -0.21 -17.48 -18.41
C PRO A 493 0.13 -17.69 -16.93
N GLY A 494 -0.49 -16.90 -16.04
CA GLY A 494 -0.18 -16.89 -14.61
C GLY A 494 0.87 -15.86 -14.17
N ARG A 495 1.45 -15.08 -15.11
CA ARG A 495 2.36 -13.96 -14.84
C ARG A 495 1.76 -12.66 -15.38
N LEU A 496 2.25 -12.15 -16.51
CA LEU A 496 1.64 -11.04 -17.25
C LEU A 496 0.75 -11.61 -18.36
N ASP A 497 -0.40 -12.12 -17.95
CA ASP A 497 -1.33 -12.83 -18.81
C ASP A 497 -2.28 -11.88 -19.57
N GLN A 498 -2.50 -10.67 -19.07
CA GLN A 498 -3.30 -9.65 -19.75
C GLN A 498 -2.41 -8.62 -20.44
N LEU A 499 -2.47 -8.57 -21.77
CA LEU A 499 -1.72 -7.62 -22.60
C LEU A 499 -2.65 -6.49 -23.04
N LEU A 500 -2.34 -5.25 -22.65
CA LEU A 500 -3.13 -4.08 -23.02
C LEU A 500 -2.30 -3.12 -23.88
N LEU A 501 -2.66 -3.03 -25.16
CA LEU A 501 -2.06 -2.10 -26.11
C LEU A 501 -2.57 -0.68 -25.83
N VAL A 502 -1.63 0.25 -25.63
CA VAL A 502 -1.90 1.69 -25.67
C VAL A 502 -1.46 2.19 -27.04
N PRO A 503 -2.38 2.45 -27.99
CA PRO A 503 -2.03 2.88 -29.34
C PRO A 503 -1.59 4.35 -29.37
N LEU A 504 -1.24 4.84 -30.56
CA LEU A 504 -1.17 6.30 -30.81
C LEU A 504 -2.58 6.91 -30.66
N PRO A 505 -2.69 8.17 -30.18
CA PRO A 505 -3.98 8.80 -29.93
C PRO A 505 -4.73 9.10 -31.24
N THR A 506 -6.03 8.78 -31.26
CA THR A 506 -6.96 9.17 -32.33
C THR A 506 -7.20 10.68 -32.34
N LYS A 507 -7.89 11.22 -33.35
CA LYS A 507 -8.20 12.67 -33.42
C LYS A 507 -9.00 13.14 -32.19
N THR A 508 -9.98 12.35 -31.77
CA THR A 508 -10.79 12.61 -30.57
C THR A 508 -9.94 12.53 -29.30
N ASP A 509 -9.05 11.54 -29.20
CA ASP A 509 -8.11 11.44 -28.07
C ASP A 509 -7.16 12.63 -28.01
N ARG A 510 -6.59 13.06 -29.15
CA ARG A 510 -5.67 14.21 -29.21
C ARG A 510 -6.37 15.48 -28.74
N HIS A 511 -7.61 15.70 -29.17
CA HIS A 511 -8.42 16.82 -28.68
C HIS A 511 -8.60 16.74 -27.16
N ALA A 512 -9.02 15.59 -26.64
CA ALA A 512 -9.21 15.38 -25.20
C ALA A 512 -7.90 15.56 -24.40
N ILE A 513 -6.76 15.11 -24.91
CA ILE A 513 -5.42 15.29 -24.30
C ILE A 513 -5.07 16.79 -24.22
N LEU A 514 -5.30 17.54 -25.29
CA LEU A 514 -5.04 18.98 -25.32
C LEU A 514 -5.91 19.72 -24.31
N THR A 515 -7.20 19.37 -24.21
CA THR A 515 -8.13 19.94 -23.22
C THR A 515 -7.73 19.59 -21.79
N ALA A 516 -7.33 18.34 -21.53
CA ALA A 516 -6.97 17.86 -20.19
C ALA A 516 -5.62 18.40 -19.66
N SER A 517 -4.82 19.06 -20.52
CA SER A 517 -3.50 19.61 -20.17
C SER A 517 -3.54 20.66 -19.05
N GLY A 518 -4.70 21.30 -18.83
CA GLY A 518 -4.90 22.30 -17.78
C GLY A 518 -4.21 23.64 -18.04
N VAL A 519 -3.77 23.88 -19.28
CA VAL A 519 -3.13 25.13 -19.70
C VAL A 519 -4.20 26.18 -19.98
N LYS A 520 -3.95 27.43 -19.57
CA LYS A 520 -4.86 28.55 -19.84
C LYS A 520 -4.66 29.02 -21.28
N LEU A 521 -5.69 28.81 -22.10
CA LEU A 521 -5.71 29.19 -23.51
C LEU A 521 -6.56 30.44 -23.68
N ALA A 522 -6.17 31.30 -24.61
CA ALA A 522 -6.97 32.43 -25.05
C ALA A 522 -8.14 31.93 -25.94
N PRO A 523 -9.25 32.70 -26.04
CA PRO A 523 -10.46 32.25 -26.74
C PRO A 523 -10.29 32.07 -28.25
N ASP A 524 -9.21 32.60 -28.82
CA ASP A 524 -8.80 32.44 -30.23
C ASP A 524 -8.15 31.07 -30.53
N VAL A 525 -7.90 30.24 -29.51
CA VAL A 525 -7.22 28.95 -29.68
C VAL A 525 -8.19 27.85 -30.10
N ASP A 526 -8.02 27.34 -31.31
CA ASP A 526 -8.76 26.19 -31.83
C ASP A 526 -8.01 24.86 -31.60
N LEU A 527 -8.36 24.15 -30.52
CA LEU A 527 -7.80 22.84 -30.22
C LEU A 527 -8.22 21.74 -31.19
N ALA A 528 -9.38 21.87 -31.84
CA ALA A 528 -9.85 20.89 -32.82
C ALA A 528 -8.98 20.93 -34.08
N ARG A 529 -8.59 22.13 -34.53
CA ARG A 529 -7.63 22.31 -35.63
C ARG A 529 -6.26 21.71 -35.30
N VAL A 530 -5.75 21.95 -34.10
CA VAL A 530 -4.49 21.33 -33.65
C VAL A 530 -4.60 19.81 -33.63
N ALA A 531 -5.70 19.26 -33.12
CA ALA A 531 -5.92 17.81 -33.08
C ALA A 531 -6.00 17.20 -34.49
N ALA A 532 -6.66 17.86 -35.45
CA ALA A 532 -6.76 17.39 -36.82
C ALA A 532 -5.38 17.30 -37.51
N GLN A 533 -4.52 18.31 -37.32
CA GLN A 533 -3.24 18.38 -38.03
C GLN A 533 -2.08 17.61 -37.36
N THR A 534 -2.23 17.20 -36.10
CA THR A 534 -1.20 16.49 -35.32
C THR A 534 -1.28 14.95 -35.48
N VAL A 535 -1.50 14.46 -36.70
CA VAL A 535 -1.56 13.02 -36.97
C VAL A 535 -0.21 12.35 -36.64
N ALA A 536 -0.27 11.17 -36.02
CA ALA A 536 0.90 10.40 -35.54
C ALA A 536 1.69 11.03 -34.40
N TRP A 537 1.20 12.09 -33.77
CA TRP A 537 1.83 12.67 -32.57
C TRP A 537 1.41 11.89 -31.33
N SER A 538 2.35 11.69 -30.40
CA SER A 538 2.04 11.11 -29.09
C SER A 538 1.45 12.16 -28.14
N GLY A 539 0.85 11.71 -27.04
CA GLY A 539 0.38 12.64 -25.99
C GLY A 539 1.52 13.51 -25.43
N GLY A 540 2.73 12.94 -25.32
CA GLY A 540 3.94 13.66 -24.93
C GLY A 540 4.33 14.75 -25.91
N ASP A 541 4.15 14.54 -27.21
CA ASP A 541 4.42 15.55 -28.25
C ASP A 541 3.43 16.71 -28.18
N LEU A 542 2.15 16.43 -27.93
CA LEU A 542 1.11 17.44 -27.74
C LEU A 542 1.35 18.30 -26.49
N VAL A 543 1.66 17.65 -25.36
CA VAL A 543 2.00 18.38 -24.12
C VAL A 543 3.25 19.23 -24.32
N ARG A 544 4.23 18.72 -25.09
CA ARG A 544 5.45 19.47 -25.40
C ARG A 544 5.19 20.67 -26.32
N LEU A 545 4.27 20.56 -27.27
CA LEU A 545 3.81 21.69 -28.08
C LEU A 545 3.22 22.80 -27.21
N LEU A 546 2.31 22.45 -26.29
CA LEU A 546 1.71 23.42 -25.37
C LEU A 546 2.75 24.04 -24.43
N ARG A 547 3.73 23.26 -23.96
CA ARG A 547 4.84 23.78 -23.15
C ARG A 547 5.69 24.78 -23.92
N GLU A 548 6.05 24.47 -25.16
CA GLU A 548 6.84 25.37 -26.02
C GLU A 548 6.06 26.66 -26.36
N ALA A 549 4.76 26.54 -26.62
CA ALA A 549 3.87 27.69 -26.80
C ALA A 549 3.79 28.55 -25.53
N GLY A 550 3.75 27.94 -24.34
CA GLY A 550 3.75 28.65 -23.06
C GLY A 550 5.06 29.39 -22.80
N ILE A 551 6.20 28.78 -23.15
CA ILE A 551 7.52 29.44 -23.06
C ILE A 551 7.57 30.63 -24.03
N ALA A 552 7.04 30.50 -25.25
CA ALA A 552 6.96 31.60 -26.21
C ALA A 552 6.07 32.75 -25.70
N ALA A 553 4.94 32.44 -25.05
CA ALA A 553 4.06 33.43 -24.45
C ALA A 553 4.75 34.23 -23.34
N VAL A 554 5.46 33.54 -22.45
CA VAL A 554 6.21 34.17 -21.34
C VAL A 554 7.42 34.97 -21.86
N ALA A 555 8.07 34.50 -22.93
CA ALA A 555 9.18 35.22 -23.55
C ALA A 555 8.73 36.53 -24.22
N GLU A 556 7.51 36.58 -24.77
CA GLU A 556 6.92 37.81 -25.30
C GLU A 556 6.48 38.76 -24.19
N ASN A 557 5.81 38.23 -23.16
CA ASN A 557 5.37 39.00 -22.00
C ASN A 557 5.51 38.16 -20.71
N ALA A 558 6.36 38.61 -19.80
CA ALA A 558 6.62 37.94 -18.53
C ALA A 558 5.36 37.80 -17.64
N GLU A 559 4.36 38.67 -17.83
CA GLU A 559 3.07 38.63 -17.11
C GLU A 559 1.97 37.90 -17.89
N ALA A 560 2.31 37.18 -18.96
CA ALA A 560 1.32 36.45 -19.76
C ALA A 560 0.56 35.39 -18.94
N GLY A 561 -0.75 35.58 -18.80
CA GLY A 561 -1.64 34.65 -18.10
C GLY A 561 -2.31 33.59 -18.99
N VAL A 562 -2.17 33.70 -20.31
CA VAL A 562 -2.83 32.84 -21.33
C VAL A 562 -1.91 32.62 -22.53
N ILE A 563 -2.07 31.48 -23.21
CA ILE A 563 -1.41 31.17 -24.48
C ILE A 563 -2.35 31.56 -25.63
N ALA A 564 -1.86 32.39 -26.56
CA ALA A 564 -2.59 32.81 -27.76
C ALA A 564 -2.34 31.87 -28.95
N TRP A 565 -3.21 31.91 -29.97
CA TRP A 565 -3.09 31.06 -31.16
C TRP A 565 -1.72 31.17 -31.84
N ARG A 566 -1.21 32.41 -31.97
CA ARG A 566 0.11 32.70 -32.54
C ARG A 566 1.26 31.94 -31.87
N HIS A 567 1.20 31.70 -30.57
CA HIS A 567 2.24 30.98 -29.83
C HIS A 567 2.23 29.48 -30.16
N ILE A 568 1.04 28.92 -30.37
CA ILE A 568 0.86 27.51 -30.79
C ILE A 568 1.32 27.34 -32.23
N VAL A 569 0.99 28.28 -33.12
CA VAL A 569 1.45 28.31 -34.51
C VAL A 569 2.98 28.36 -34.60
N ASP A 570 3.61 29.28 -33.86
CA ASP A 570 5.08 29.42 -33.83
C ASP A 570 5.76 28.15 -33.27
N ALA A 571 5.25 27.60 -32.17
CA ALA A 571 5.73 26.33 -31.63
C ALA A 571 5.53 25.15 -32.60
N GLY A 572 4.40 25.14 -33.32
CA GLY A 572 4.08 24.15 -34.36
C GLY A 572 5.05 24.22 -35.53
N ARG A 573 5.34 25.42 -36.05
CA ARG A 573 6.27 25.62 -37.19
C ARG A 573 7.66 25.07 -36.89
N ARG A 574 8.18 25.27 -35.68
CA ARG A 574 9.48 24.70 -35.24
C ARG A 574 9.51 23.17 -35.27
N ARG A 575 8.35 22.52 -35.22
CA ARG A 575 8.18 21.06 -35.27
C ARG A 575 7.74 20.55 -36.65
N GLY A 576 7.69 21.42 -37.65
CA GLY A 576 7.23 21.08 -39.00
C GLY A 576 5.71 20.95 -39.13
N LEU A 577 4.94 21.50 -38.19
CA LEU A 577 3.48 21.58 -38.25
C LEU A 577 3.07 22.89 -38.95
N ARG A 578 2.20 22.82 -39.95
CA ARG A 578 1.66 23.99 -40.68
C ARG A 578 0.22 24.25 -40.26
N LEU A 579 0.07 25.13 -39.27
CA LEU A 579 -1.23 25.58 -38.73
C LEU A 579 -1.77 26.85 -39.41
N ASP A 580 -1.12 27.32 -40.48
CA ASP A 580 -1.35 28.64 -41.08
C ASP A 580 -2.47 28.66 -42.12
N ASP A 581 -2.74 27.53 -42.78
CA ASP A 581 -3.66 27.49 -43.92
C ASP A 581 -5.10 27.26 -43.46
N GLU A 582 -5.99 28.24 -43.68
CA GLU A 582 -7.46 28.08 -43.54
C GLU A 582 -8.05 27.12 -44.60
N ALA A 583 -7.24 26.63 -45.54
CA ALA A 583 -7.67 25.75 -46.60
C ALA A 583 -7.57 24.27 -46.18
N GLY A 584 -8.74 23.64 -46.00
CA GLY A 584 -8.88 22.18 -46.01
C GLY A 584 -9.52 21.57 -44.76
N VAL A 585 -10.64 22.12 -44.28
CA VAL A 585 -11.66 21.25 -43.68
C VAL A 585 -12.34 20.52 -44.85
N GLU A 586 -11.64 19.53 -45.42
CA GLU A 586 -12.35 18.49 -46.15
C GLU A 586 -12.99 17.61 -45.08
N GLU A 587 -14.32 17.57 -45.08
CA GLU A 587 -15.13 16.70 -44.24
C GLU A 587 -14.52 15.29 -44.29
N GLU A 588 -14.11 14.77 -43.12
CA GLU A 588 -13.90 13.33 -42.98
C GLU A 588 -15.28 12.73 -43.18
N GLU A 589 -15.57 12.14 -44.34
CA GLU A 589 -16.65 11.16 -44.44
C GLU A 589 -16.34 10.10 -43.38
N GLU A 590 -17.20 10.05 -42.35
CA GLU A 590 -17.26 8.97 -41.38
C GLU A 590 -17.64 7.71 -42.14
N GLU A 591 -16.68 7.06 -42.79
CA GLU A 591 -16.78 5.63 -43.01
C GLU A 591 -16.73 5.00 -41.62
N GLU A 592 -17.88 4.51 -41.19
CA GLU A 592 -18.09 3.72 -39.99
C GLU A 592 -16.84 2.86 -39.74
N GLU A 593 -16.16 3.11 -38.61
CA GLU A 593 -15.32 2.06 -38.01
C GLU A 593 -16.29 0.92 -37.70
N GLU A 594 -16.53 0.05 -38.69
CA GLU A 594 -17.09 -1.27 -38.43
C GLU A 594 -16.25 -1.82 -37.30
N ALA A 595 -16.90 -2.03 -36.15
CA ALA A 595 -16.38 -2.86 -35.11
C ALA A 595 -15.86 -4.10 -35.80
N MET A 596 -14.55 -4.34 -35.68
CA MET A 596 -13.92 -5.55 -36.16
C MET A 596 -14.49 -6.68 -35.30
N ASP A 597 -15.69 -7.14 -35.66
CA ASP A 597 -16.23 -8.40 -35.21
C ASP A 597 -15.22 -9.46 -35.65
N VAL A 598 -14.65 -10.10 -34.64
CA VAL A 598 -13.78 -11.25 -34.80
C VAL A 598 -14.68 -12.40 -35.24
N ASP A 599 -15.01 -12.42 -36.53
CA ASP A 599 -15.50 -13.65 -37.17
C ASP A 599 -14.28 -14.47 -37.59
N ASP A 600 -14.20 -15.65 -36.97
CA ASP A 600 -13.33 -16.75 -37.32
C ASP A 600 -13.45 -17.07 -38.83
N ASP A 601 -12.34 -17.50 -39.41
CA ASP A 601 -12.22 -18.04 -40.77
C ASP A 601 -12.30 -17.06 -41.95
N LYS A 602 -11.16 -16.42 -42.26
CA LYS A 602 -10.62 -16.34 -43.64
C LYS A 602 -9.17 -15.86 -43.69
N SER A 603 -8.28 -16.80 -43.96
CA SER A 603 -6.95 -16.56 -44.51
C SER A 603 -7.04 -15.97 -45.93
N GLY A 604 -6.56 -14.74 -46.14
CA GLY A 604 -6.47 -14.17 -47.49
C GLY A 604 -5.68 -12.88 -47.54
N TRP A 605 -4.47 -12.94 -48.10
CA TRP A 605 -3.72 -11.75 -48.48
C TRP A 605 -4.46 -11.02 -49.60
N VAL A 606 -4.83 -9.77 -49.39
CA VAL A 606 -5.25 -8.87 -50.47
C VAL A 606 -4.19 -7.79 -50.60
N VAL A 607 -3.32 -7.98 -51.60
CA VAL A 607 -2.49 -6.93 -52.18
C VAL A 607 -3.40 -6.13 -53.10
N MET A 608 -3.66 -4.87 -52.77
CA MET A 608 -4.27 -3.90 -53.69
C MET A 608 -3.28 -2.74 -53.81
N ASP A 609 -2.63 -2.67 -54.98
CA ASP A 609 -1.94 -1.48 -55.47
C ASP A 609 -2.99 -0.46 -55.91
N GLU A 610 -3.02 0.73 -55.31
CA GLU A 610 -3.65 1.91 -55.91
C GLU A 610 -2.90 3.21 -55.57
N PRO A 611 -2.95 4.23 -56.47
CA PRO A 611 -1.96 5.29 -56.53
C PRO A 611 -2.38 6.61 -55.84
N ALA A 612 -1.35 7.32 -55.36
CA ALA A 612 -1.21 8.76 -55.22
C ALA A 612 -2.39 9.60 -54.65
N ALA A 613 -2.39 9.77 -53.32
CA ALA A 613 -2.82 11.00 -52.65
C ALA A 613 -1.69 11.45 -51.68
N GLU A 614 -0.77 12.28 -52.15
CA GLU A 614 0.58 12.49 -51.56
C GLU A 614 0.61 13.14 -50.16
N GLY A 615 -0.50 13.70 -49.67
CA GLY A 615 -0.60 14.23 -48.30
C GLY A 615 -1.12 13.22 -47.25
N ARG A 616 -2.25 12.55 -47.54
CA ARG A 616 -2.92 11.60 -46.63
C ARG A 616 -2.17 10.26 -46.51
N THR A 617 -1.46 9.86 -47.56
CA THR A 617 -0.66 8.62 -47.59
C THR A 617 0.53 8.68 -46.63
N SER A 618 1.22 9.82 -46.51
CA SER A 618 2.41 9.95 -45.65
C SER A 618 2.11 9.76 -44.15
N ALA A 619 1.01 10.36 -43.66
CA ALA A 619 0.63 10.27 -42.25
C ALA A 619 0.13 8.86 -41.87
N ARG A 620 -0.75 8.25 -42.70
CA ARG A 620 -1.20 6.86 -42.51
C ARG A 620 -0.05 5.87 -42.58
N VAL A 621 0.89 6.05 -43.53
CA VAL A 621 2.12 5.23 -43.62
C VAL A 621 3.00 5.41 -42.40
N ARG A 622 3.14 6.64 -41.86
CA ARG A 622 3.90 6.90 -40.63
C ARG A 622 3.26 6.22 -39.42
N VAL A 623 1.93 6.31 -39.23
CA VAL A 623 1.22 5.60 -38.16
C VAL A 623 1.41 4.09 -38.28
N ARG A 624 1.19 3.52 -39.48
CA ARG A 624 1.40 2.09 -39.74
C ARG A 624 2.84 1.67 -39.42
N ARG A 625 3.84 2.48 -39.79
CA ARG A 625 5.25 2.18 -39.50
C ARG A 625 5.56 2.19 -38.00
N ILE A 626 5.00 3.14 -37.24
CA ILE A 626 5.19 3.21 -35.79
C ILE A 626 4.47 2.06 -35.09
N MET A 627 3.27 1.69 -35.55
CA MET A 627 2.42 0.65 -34.94
C MET A 627 2.75 -0.77 -35.37
N ALA A 628 3.40 -0.98 -36.52
CA ALA A 628 3.74 -2.29 -37.03
C ALA A 628 4.47 -3.20 -36.02
N PRO A 629 5.48 -2.76 -35.25
CA PRO A 629 6.14 -3.62 -34.26
C PRO A 629 5.21 -4.08 -33.13
N TYR A 630 4.28 -3.22 -32.71
CA TYR A 630 3.36 -3.50 -31.61
C TYR A 630 2.21 -4.41 -32.04
N LEU A 631 1.70 -4.23 -33.26
CA LEU A 631 0.67 -5.09 -33.85
C LEU A 631 1.22 -6.46 -34.22
N ARG A 632 2.46 -6.54 -34.73
CA ARG A 632 3.15 -7.83 -34.94
C ARG A 632 3.29 -8.60 -33.64
N PHE A 633 3.77 -7.94 -32.58
CA PHE A 633 3.88 -8.55 -31.26
C PHE A 633 2.55 -9.10 -30.73
N LEU A 634 1.44 -8.39 -30.97
CA LEU A 634 0.10 -8.88 -30.60
C LEU A 634 -0.29 -10.10 -31.45
N ASN A 635 -0.18 -9.99 -32.77
CA ASN A 635 -0.58 -11.05 -33.71
C ASN A 635 0.23 -12.35 -33.54
N ASP A 636 1.52 -12.26 -33.22
CA ASP A 636 2.38 -13.42 -32.99
C ASP A 636 1.98 -14.22 -31.74
N ARG A 637 1.14 -13.66 -30.87
CA ARG A 637 0.69 -14.29 -29.61
C ARG A 637 -0.79 -14.63 -29.56
N VAL A 638 -1.58 -14.07 -30.49
CA VAL A 638 -2.97 -14.47 -30.71
C VAL A 638 -3.03 -15.77 -31.53
N LYS A 639 -2.05 -15.98 -32.42
CA LYS A 639 -1.79 -17.27 -33.07
C LYS A 639 -1.14 -18.25 -32.10
#